data_AF-A0A7W1WPU5-F1
#
_entry.id   AF-A0A7W1WPU5-F1
#
_cell.length_a   1.000
_cell.length_b   1.000
_cell.length_c   1.000
_cell.angle_alpha   90.00
_cell.angle_beta   90.00
_cell.angle_gamma   90.00
#
_symmetry.space_group_name_H-M   'P 1'
#
loop_
_entity.id
_entity.type
_entity.pdbx_description
1 polymer ?
#
loop_
_entity_poly.entity_id
_entity_poly.type
_entity_poly.pdbx_seq_one_letter_code
_entity_poly.pdbx_strand_id
1 'polypeptide(L)'
;MKKIQRVEQILIQLHRKYEQGVPAQAVAQELMLDRSTASRYLNQLVKENKAQKKIGRPVRYIPVPPVPQMDKPSPVSSAKTPLHSGEPEFVSFAAGVGKSLQPVLHEAMAALLYPPYGLPILLTGETGVGKSYLAHTLYQIAVRDRRLPSSSPFISFNCAEYAQNPELLMAQLFGVEKGAFTGALTDKAGLVERANEGILFLDEIHRLPPAGQEMLFYLIDQGSYRRLGETGTHRKGNIHLIGATTESPEKVLLPALYRRFSVRLTLPPLRDRPREEREDLLQFFLEQEAGKMGVPLQMSPECYTAFLQYECPGNIGQLRSDIQIACARAFLRHLYRPGQEVMVQFADLPRSLREYRPVTTAIRPLVSTEGLPGTTETEELENIYQQCTKHREQLLKQNASSMQIDQELQAIINQYIHSLLDSADRSRQNGHQEGSPIWSKLFEALRKSIQEIGKPLSYRQLAALSLHIQEFLNKSPSSLQTDPLPSLPEPPAFYHQAAQKIANDLRTELGIDLPAREIKIISLFLSAEEKRENQLKQRLIATVCLTGEGAAVSLEYWLKENLPPTDQDVVVQSVQIDPVNRHSLTLEHLKEEYNLIAVVGTVPPAMDDIFYIPAWELYQPQGFQRLTERLDTTRPRKTNKEEAVLSRENIPEWVQQGLLKTVVHFNPWRFMQIVSSEMETFREVFDWDAELEAGCWMHLGVYTDRLLQNRLASGETEEAVSEPNSDPAHLSTAQIFVWEQLLKRLEETFCIQYPPATAREMARFSATVVKAPV
;
A
#
# COMPACT_ATOMS: atom_id res chain seq x y z
N MET A 1 52.12 0.77 -58.95
CA MET A 1 51.52 0.47 -57.62
C MET A 1 51.55 1.73 -56.77
N LYS A 2 50.44 2.12 -56.14
CA LYS A 2 50.38 3.37 -55.35
C LYS A 2 51.31 3.22 -54.14
N LYS A 3 52.14 4.24 -53.82
CA LYS A 3 53.12 4.19 -52.71
C LYS A 3 52.50 3.70 -51.38
N ILE A 4 51.22 3.97 -51.14
CA ILE A 4 50.47 3.52 -49.96
C ILE A 4 50.22 2.01 -49.89
N GLN A 5 50.01 1.34 -51.03
CA GLN A 5 49.83 -0.12 -51.08
C GLN A 5 51.11 -0.86 -50.69
N ARG A 6 52.27 -0.27 -51.02
CA ARG A 6 53.58 -0.81 -50.63
C ARG A 6 53.83 -0.64 -49.13
N VAL A 7 53.36 0.47 -48.53
CA VAL A 7 53.37 0.68 -47.07
C VAL A 7 52.47 -0.33 -46.35
N GLU A 8 51.29 -0.64 -46.91
CA GLU A 8 50.37 -1.65 -46.38
C GLU A 8 50.99 -3.06 -46.37
N GLN A 9 51.64 -3.48 -47.47
CA GLN A 9 52.32 -4.77 -47.55
C GLN A 9 53.49 -4.89 -46.57
N ILE A 10 54.32 -3.85 -46.46
CA ILE A 10 55.44 -3.82 -45.51
C ILE A 10 54.94 -3.82 -44.07
N LEU A 11 53.82 -3.14 -43.77
CA LEU A 11 53.21 -3.18 -42.45
C LEU A 11 52.76 -4.60 -42.07
N ILE A 12 52.12 -5.33 -43.00
CA ILE A 12 51.71 -6.73 -42.80
C ILE A 12 52.93 -7.62 -42.57
N GLN A 13 53.99 -7.44 -43.36
CA GLN A 13 55.23 -8.20 -43.23
C GLN A 13 55.94 -7.94 -41.89
N LEU A 14 56.10 -6.67 -41.50
CA LEU A 14 56.76 -6.28 -40.26
C LEU A 14 55.92 -6.64 -39.03
N HIS A 15 54.59 -6.68 -39.12
CA HIS A 15 53.75 -7.07 -37.99
C HIS A 15 54.04 -8.51 -37.53
N ARG A 16 54.39 -9.42 -38.44
CA ARG A 16 54.82 -10.79 -38.09
C ARG A 16 56.09 -10.81 -37.22
N LYS A 17 56.91 -9.76 -37.29
CA LYS A 17 58.16 -9.61 -36.51
C LYS A 17 57.97 -8.77 -35.23
N TYR A 18 56.91 -7.95 -35.17
CA TYR A 18 56.60 -7.07 -34.04
C TYR A 18 55.23 -7.42 -33.47
N GLU A 19 55.19 -8.35 -32.51
CA GLU A 19 53.97 -8.86 -31.85
C GLU A 19 53.09 -7.74 -31.25
N GLN A 20 53.71 -6.67 -30.74
CA GLN A 20 53.01 -5.54 -30.12
C GLN A 20 52.72 -4.36 -31.08
N GLY A 21 52.89 -4.56 -32.38
CA GLY A 21 52.68 -3.55 -33.43
C GLY A 21 53.95 -2.84 -33.88
N VAL A 22 53.93 -2.34 -35.12
CA VAL A 22 55.10 -1.83 -35.84
C VAL A 22 55.24 -0.31 -35.66
N PRO A 23 56.38 0.21 -35.17
CA PRO A 23 56.59 1.65 -35.08
C PRO A 23 56.85 2.28 -36.47
N ALA A 24 56.44 3.54 -36.65
CA ALA A 24 56.64 4.25 -37.93
C ALA A 24 58.12 4.31 -38.37
N GLN A 25 59.07 4.27 -37.42
CA GLN A 25 60.51 4.24 -37.71
C GLN A 25 60.94 2.95 -38.42
N ALA A 26 60.34 1.81 -38.08
CA ALA A 26 60.67 0.52 -38.70
C ALA A 26 60.16 0.46 -40.15
N VAL A 27 58.95 0.99 -40.40
CA VAL A 27 58.41 1.11 -41.78
C VAL A 27 59.21 2.09 -42.62
N ALA A 28 59.71 3.18 -42.01
CA ALA A 28 60.54 4.17 -42.65
C ALA A 28 61.91 3.60 -43.10
N GLN A 29 62.55 2.81 -42.24
CA GLN A 29 63.84 2.15 -42.56
C GLN A 29 63.70 1.13 -43.70
N GLU A 30 62.66 0.30 -43.67
CA GLU A 30 62.45 -0.75 -44.69
C GLU A 30 62.13 -0.18 -46.08
N LEU A 31 61.49 0.99 -46.13
CA LEU A 31 61.10 1.65 -47.38
C LEU A 31 62.04 2.79 -47.80
N MET A 32 63.12 3.04 -47.05
CA MET A 32 64.01 4.20 -47.21
C MET A 32 63.24 5.53 -47.34
N LEU A 33 62.30 5.76 -46.42
CA LEU A 33 61.48 6.97 -46.34
C LEU A 33 61.78 7.74 -45.06
N ASP A 34 61.50 9.04 -45.05
CA ASP A 34 61.47 9.81 -43.81
C ASP A 34 60.39 9.29 -42.86
N ARG A 35 60.68 9.30 -41.55
CA ARG A 35 59.74 8.89 -40.49
C ARG A 35 58.40 9.63 -40.58
N SER A 36 58.44 10.94 -40.88
CA SER A 36 57.25 11.79 -41.03
C SER A 36 56.37 11.32 -42.19
N THR A 37 57.00 10.97 -43.32
CA THR A 37 56.33 10.45 -44.51
C THR A 37 55.73 9.07 -44.28
N ALA A 38 56.46 8.16 -43.60
CA ALA A 38 55.94 6.85 -43.23
C ALA A 38 54.76 6.95 -42.25
N SER A 39 54.84 7.83 -41.25
CA SER A 39 53.72 8.07 -40.32
C SER A 39 52.49 8.64 -41.02
N ARG A 40 52.67 9.52 -42.01
CA ARG A 40 51.55 10.04 -42.81
C ARG A 40 50.81 8.93 -43.56
N TYR A 41 51.53 8.04 -44.24
CA TYR A 41 50.91 6.92 -44.95
C TYR A 41 50.26 5.91 -44.00
N LEU A 42 50.87 5.62 -42.85
CA LEU A 42 50.28 4.74 -41.85
C LEU A 42 49.01 5.32 -41.22
N ASN A 43 48.97 6.63 -40.95
CA ASN A 43 47.74 7.30 -40.48
C ASN A 43 46.66 7.32 -41.58
N GLN A 44 47.05 7.37 -42.86
CA GLN A 44 46.10 7.23 -43.97
C GLN A 44 45.51 5.81 -44.04
N LEU A 45 46.33 4.76 -43.85
CA LEU A 45 45.84 3.37 -43.76
C LEU A 45 44.91 3.17 -42.56
N VAL A 46 45.14 3.87 -41.46
CA VAL A 46 44.21 3.90 -40.31
C VAL A 46 42.88 4.55 -40.68
N LYS A 47 42.90 5.64 -41.45
CA LYS A 47 41.69 6.29 -41.97
C LYS A 47 40.92 5.39 -42.96
N GLU A 48 41.64 4.54 -43.70
CA GLU A 48 41.07 3.57 -44.65
C GLU A 48 40.69 2.23 -43.99
N ASN A 49 40.70 2.12 -42.65
CA ASN A 49 40.40 0.90 -41.86
C ASN A 49 41.26 -0.32 -42.21
N LYS A 50 42.46 -0.09 -42.76
CA LYS A 50 43.43 -1.13 -43.11
C LYS A 50 44.50 -1.33 -42.04
N ALA A 51 44.59 -0.41 -41.08
CA ALA A 51 45.49 -0.50 -39.93
C ALA A 51 44.88 0.13 -38.68
N GLN A 52 45.31 -0.30 -37.49
CA GLN A 52 44.95 0.27 -36.20
C GLN A 52 46.19 0.91 -35.55
N LYS A 53 46.01 2.07 -34.92
CA LYS A 53 47.07 2.82 -34.24
C LYS A 53 47.00 2.60 -32.73
N LYS A 54 48.05 2.06 -32.13
CA LYS A 54 48.22 1.94 -30.67
C LYS A 54 49.01 3.13 -30.14
N ILE A 55 48.37 3.91 -29.26
CA ILE A 55 48.94 5.12 -28.66
C ILE A 55 50.07 4.71 -27.69
N GLY A 56 51.26 5.29 -27.84
CA GLY A 56 52.45 5.00 -27.05
C GLY A 56 53.66 5.82 -27.53
N ARG A 57 54.76 5.77 -26.79
CA ARG A 57 56.05 6.38 -27.19
C ARG A 57 57.09 5.26 -27.39
N PRO A 58 57.37 4.82 -28.63
CA PRO A 58 56.83 5.28 -29.91
C PRO A 58 55.45 4.70 -30.24
N VAL A 59 54.68 5.42 -31.08
CA VAL A 59 53.38 5.00 -31.62
C VAL A 59 53.53 3.78 -32.52
N ARG A 60 52.65 2.79 -32.36
CA ARG A 60 52.69 1.51 -33.11
C ARG A 60 51.45 1.31 -33.98
N TYR A 61 51.62 0.61 -35.11
CA TYR A 61 50.57 0.34 -36.09
C TYR A 61 50.41 -1.17 -36.31
N ILE A 62 49.16 -1.62 -36.43
CA ILE A 62 48.78 -3.05 -36.58
C ILE A 62 47.88 -3.18 -37.81
N PRO A 63 48.17 -4.07 -38.78
CA PRO A 63 47.31 -4.27 -39.95
C PRO A 63 45.98 -4.97 -39.59
N VAL A 64 44.88 -4.59 -40.25
CA VAL A 64 43.55 -5.20 -40.06
C VAL A 64 43.26 -6.15 -41.23
N PRO A 65 42.93 -7.44 -41.01
CA PRO A 65 42.60 -8.36 -42.09
C PRO A 65 41.22 -8.05 -42.71
N PRO A 66 41.02 -8.25 -44.03
CA PRO A 66 39.74 -8.00 -44.68
C PRO A 66 38.68 -9.04 -44.24
N VAL A 67 37.50 -8.57 -43.85
CA VAL A 67 36.31 -9.38 -43.49
C VAL A 67 35.61 -9.86 -44.78
N PRO A 68 35.21 -11.14 -44.92
CA PRO A 68 34.45 -11.60 -46.09
C PRO A 68 32.98 -11.12 -46.04
N GLN A 69 32.49 -10.61 -47.17
CA GLN A 69 31.11 -10.12 -47.36
C GLN A 69 30.11 -11.29 -47.49
N MET A 70 28.95 -11.19 -46.83
CA MET A 70 27.84 -12.16 -46.91
C MET A 70 26.78 -11.74 -47.93
N ASP A 71 26.48 -12.63 -48.87
CA ASP A 71 25.34 -12.54 -49.80
C ASP A 71 24.05 -13.18 -49.21
N LYS A 72 22.90 -12.74 -49.75
CA LYS A 72 21.50 -13.07 -49.33
C LYS A 72 21.08 -14.54 -49.56
N PRO A 73 19.99 -15.03 -48.90
CA PRO A 73 19.78 -16.46 -48.60
C PRO A 73 18.79 -17.18 -49.54
N SER A 74 18.94 -18.51 -49.67
CA SER A 74 17.90 -19.57 -49.87
C SER A 74 18.58 -20.96 -50.12
N PRO A 75 17.90 -22.13 -50.03
CA PRO A 75 17.25 -22.70 -48.85
C PRO A 75 17.53 -24.22 -48.65
N VAL A 76 17.17 -24.76 -47.46
CA VAL A 76 16.97 -26.19 -47.09
C VAL A 76 18.16 -27.18 -47.20
N SER A 77 18.60 -27.73 -46.05
CA SER A 77 18.61 -29.19 -45.79
C SER A 77 19.12 -29.52 -44.39
N SER A 78 18.41 -30.45 -43.75
CA SER A 78 18.62 -31.06 -42.45
C SER A 78 19.94 -31.83 -42.31
N ALA A 79 20.63 -31.65 -41.18
CA ALA A 79 21.43 -32.70 -40.56
C ALA A 79 21.57 -32.45 -39.03
N LYS A 80 21.05 -33.39 -38.24
CA LYS A 80 21.36 -33.60 -36.81
C LYS A 80 22.85 -33.98 -36.72
N THR A 81 23.67 -33.53 -35.76
CA THR A 81 23.84 -33.92 -34.33
C THR A 81 25.19 -33.31 -33.86
N PRO A 82 25.67 -33.40 -32.59
CA PRO A 82 25.06 -33.25 -31.26
C PRO A 82 25.74 -32.15 -30.38
N LEU A 83 25.01 -31.73 -29.34
CA LEU A 83 25.42 -31.27 -28.02
C LEU A 83 26.93 -30.98 -27.72
N HIS A 84 27.23 -29.73 -27.38
CA HIS A 84 28.11 -29.44 -26.23
C HIS A 84 27.43 -28.41 -25.32
N SER A 85 27.17 -28.87 -24.11
CA SER A 85 26.74 -28.16 -22.92
C SER A 85 27.68 -27.01 -22.58
N GLY A 86 27.14 -25.80 -22.64
CA GLY A 86 27.68 -24.60 -22.04
C GLY A 86 26.54 -23.61 -22.04
N GLU A 87 25.77 -23.58 -20.94
CA GLU A 87 24.83 -22.49 -20.72
C GLU A 87 25.60 -21.18 -20.89
N PRO A 88 25.13 -20.24 -21.72
CA PRO A 88 25.87 -18.99 -21.91
C PRO A 88 25.90 -18.24 -20.59
N GLU A 89 27.03 -17.61 -20.29
CA GLU A 89 27.29 -16.62 -19.21
C GLU A 89 26.35 -15.38 -19.24
N PHE A 90 25.26 -15.47 -19.99
CA PHE A 90 24.07 -14.63 -19.93
C PHE A 90 23.45 -14.60 -18.52
N VAL A 91 23.55 -15.71 -17.78
CA VAL A 91 22.90 -15.92 -16.48
C VAL A 91 23.54 -15.10 -15.35
N SER A 92 24.86 -14.82 -15.37
CA SER A 92 25.54 -14.19 -14.22
C SER A 92 25.25 -12.70 -14.04
N PHE A 93 24.88 -11.98 -15.10
CA PHE A 93 24.39 -10.59 -15.02
C PHE A 93 22.86 -10.53 -14.96
N ALA A 94 22.18 -11.54 -15.51
CA ALA A 94 20.74 -11.74 -15.38
C ALA A 94 20.32 -12.28 -14.00
N ALA A 95 21.26 -12.58 -13.09
CA ALA A 95 20.95 -12.99 -11.72
C ALA A 95 20.15 -11.90 -10.94
N GLY A 96 20.27 -10.62 -11.31
CA GLY A 96 19.41 -9.55 -10.80
C GLY A 96 18.15 -9.27 -11.64
N VAL A 97 18.00 -9.93 -12.78
CA VAL A 97 16.82 -9.85 -13.67
C VAL A 97 16.05 -11.14 -13.44
N GLY A 98 15.25 -11.17 -12.38
CA GLY A 98 14.54 -12.37 -11.96
C GLY A 98 13.69 -13.00 -13.07
N LYS A 99 13.30 -14.26 -12.86
CA LYS A 99 12.70 -15.13 -13.89
C LYS A 99 11.52 -14.48 -14.63
N SER A 100 10.73 -13.60 -13.99
CA SER A 100 9.61 -12.92 -14.63
C SER A 100 10.01 -11.90 -15.69
N LEU A 101 11.20 -11.32 -15.60
CA LEU A 101 11.71 -10.32 -16.53
C LEU A 101 12.51 -10.93 -17.69
N GLN A 102 12.83 -12.23 -17.67
CA GLN A 102 13.57 -12.86 -18.77
C GLN A 102 12.87 -12.76 -20.13
N PRO A 103 11.55 -13.02 -20.27
CA PRO A 103 10.86 -12.86 -21.55
C PRO A 103 10.92 -11.41 -22.04
N VAL A 104 10.69 -10.46 -21.13
CA VAL A 104 10.75 -9.01 -21.39
C VAL A 104 12.15 -8.59 -21.84
N LEU A 105 13.19 -9.07 -21.16
CA LEU A 105 14.59 -8.79 -21.50
C LEU A 105 14.94 -9.37 -22.87
N HIS A 106 14.54 -10.60 -23.16
CA HIS A 106 14.81 -11.25 -24.44
C HIS A 106 14.14 -10.51 -25.60
N GLU A 107 12.87 -10.11 -25.45
CA GLU A 107 12.15 -9.35 -26.46
C GLU A 107 12.75 -7.94 -26.64
N ALA A 108 13.09 -7.26 -25.54
CA ALA A 108 13.76 -5.97 -25.58
C ALA A 108 15.14 -6.05 -26.26
N MET A 109 15.91 -7.11 -26.02
CA MET A 109 17.18 -7.34 -26.70
C MET A 109 16.98 -7.63 -28.19
N ALA A 110 15.99 -8.45 -28.56
CA ALA A 110 15.68 -8.69 -29.96
C ALA A 110 15.31 -7.39 -30.69
N ALA A 111 14.52 -6.53 -30.06
CA ALA A 111 14.17 -5.21 -30.55
C ALA A 111 15.39 -4.30 -30.69
N LEU A 112 16.22 -4.19 -29.65
CA LEU A 112 17.40 -3.33 -29.65
C LEU A 112 18.43 -3.75 -30.71
N LEU A 113 18.60 -5.05 -30.92
CA LEU A 113 19.60 -5.62 -31.82
C LEU A 113 19.14 -5.73 -33.28
N TYR A 114 17.87 -5.44 -33.57
CA TYR A 114 17.31 -5.55 -34.91
C TYR A 114 17.95 -4.53 -35.88
N PRO A 115 18.56 -4.94 -37.00
CA PRO A 115 19.20 -4.01 -37.93
C PRO A 115 18.19 -3.14 -38.71
N PRO A 116 18.55 -1.92 -39.16
CA PRO A 116 19.86 -1.27 -38.99
C PRO A 116 20.01 -0.46 -37.69
N TYR A 117 18.93 -0.04 -37.03
CA TYR A 117 18.96 0.90 -35.88
C TYR A 117 18.03 0.49 -34.71
N GLY A 118 17.76 -0.80 -34.55
CA GLY A 118 16.81 -1.32 -33.57
C GLY A 118 15.36 -0.99 -33.90
N LEU A 119 14.45 -1.55 -33.11
CA LEU A 119 13.04 -1.16 -33.06
C LEU A 119 12.80 -0.27 -31.83
N PRO A 120 11.99 0.80 -31.92
CA PRO A 120 11.63 1.60 -30.76
C PRO A 120 10.89 0.77 -29.72
N ILE A 121 11.34 0.84 -28.47
CA ILE A 121 10.80 0.09 -27.34
C ILE A 121 9.98 1.03 -26.45
N LEU A 122 8.78 0.63 -26.06
CA LEU A 122 7.99 1.30 -25.04
C LEU A 122 7.83 0.40 -23.82
N LEU A 123 8.36 0.85 -22.68
CA LEU A 123 8.24 0.20 -21.39
C LEU A 123 7.04 0.76 -20.63
N THR A 124 6.12 -0.12 -20.23
CA THR A 124 4.93 0.20 -19.42
C THR A 124 4.99 -0.49 -18.08
N GLY A 125 4.31 0.06 -17.09
CA GLY A 125 4.19 -0.53 -15.76
C GLY A 125 4.18 0.53 -14.66
N GLU A 126 3.80 0.12 -13.46
CA GLU A 126 3.66 1.02 -12.31
C GLU A 126 4.95 1.77 -11.95
N THR A 127 4.82 2.82 -11.14
CA THR A 127 5.96 3.55 -10.61
C THR A 127 6.85 2.60 -9.79
N GLY A 128 8.16 2.66 -10.03
CA GLY A 128 9.13 1.89 -9.25
C GLY A 128 9.32 0.42 -9.65
N VAL A 129 8.73 -0.08 -10.75
CA VAL A 129 8.91 -1.47 -11.22
C VAL A 129 10.26 -1.77 -11.91
N GLY A 130 11.13 -0.77 -12.05
CA GLY A 130 12.48 -0.94 -12.62
C GLY A 130 12.64 -0.63 -14.11
N LYS A 131 11.76 0.20 -14.72
CA LYS A 131 11.83 0.58 -16.15
C LYS A 131 13.20 1.18 -16.54
N SER A 132 13.70 2.15 -15.77
CA SER A 132 14.99 2.80 -16.02
C SER A 132 16.17 1.84 -15.80
N TYR A 133 16.05 0.91 -14.84
CA TYR A 133 17.04 -0.15 -14.60
C TYR A 133 17.11 -1.13 -15.78
N LEU A 134 15.97 -1.54 -16.33
CA LEU A 134 15.92 -2.40 -17.51
C LEU A 134 16.58 -1.71 -18.72
N ALA A 135 16.28 -0.43 -18.97
CA ALA A 135 16.89 0.33 -20.06
C ALA A 135 18.43 0.41 -19.94
N HIS A 136 18.93 0.65 -18.73
CA HIS A 136 20.37 0.65 -18.46
C HIS A 136 20.99 -0.74 -18.61
N THR A 137 20.29 -1.78 -18.15
CA THR A 137 20.73 -3.18 -18.27
C THR A 137 20.87 -3.58 -19.74
N LEU A 138 19.89 -3.22 -20.57
CA LEU A 138 19.92 -3.45 -22.02
C LEU A 138 21.15 -2.81 -22.68
N TYR A 139 21.45 -1.56 -22.31
CA TYR A 139 22.65 -0.87 -22.77
C TYR A 139 23.94 -1.62 -22.38
N GLN A 140 24.06 -1.99 -21.10
CA GLN A 140 25.24 -2.70 -20.60
C GLN A 140 25.45 -4.04 -21.31
N ILE A 141 24.38 -4.81 -21.52
CA ILE A 141 24.45 -6.09 -22.23
C ILE A 141 24.83 -5.86 -23.70
N ALA A 142 24.22 -4.88 -24.38
CA ALA A 142 24.53 -4.58 -25.77
C ALA A 142 25.99 -4.15 -25.98
N VAL A 143 26.56 -3.37 -25.05
CA VAL A 143 27.98 -3.00 -25.08
C VAL A 143 28.88 -4.20 -24.77
N ARG A 144 28.55 -4.98 -23.74
CA ARG A 144 29.30 -6.18 -23.32
C ARG A 144 29.39 -7.21 -24.45
N ASP A 145 28.26 -7.50 -25.09
CA ASP A 145 28.15 -8.48 -26.16
C ASP A 145 28.68 -7.94 -27.51
N ARG A 146 29.31 -6.75 -27.49
CA ARG A 146 29.89 -6.04 -28.64
C ARG A 146 28.89 -5.77 -29.76
N ARG A 147 27.61 -5.64 -29.40
CA ARG A 147 26.53 -5.27 -30.32
C ARG A 147 26.45 -3.76 -30.51
N LEU A 148 26.78 -3.01 -29.47
CA LEU A 148 27.06 -1.58 -29.53
C LEU A 148 28.55 -1.33 -29.24
N PRO A 149 29.20 -0.36 -29.92
CA PRO A 149 30.51 0.12 -29.54
C PRO A 149 30.57 0.56 -28.08
N SER A 150 31.70 0.35 -27.40
CA SER A 150 31.90 0.83 -26.02
C SER A 150 31.89 2.36 -25.89
N SER A 151 31.97 3.08 -27.02
CA SER A 151 31.84 4.53 -27.10
C SER A 151 30.40 5.01 -27.32
N SER A 152 29.44 4.12 -27.55
CA SER A 152 28.05 4.49 -27.79
C SER A 152 27.47 5.15 -26.53
N PRO A 153 26.85 6.34 -26.63
CA PRO A 153 26.29 7.02 -25.48
C PRO A 153 25.01 6.34 -24.99
N PHE A 154 24.81 6.31 -23.66
CA PHE A 154 23.49 6.08 -23.05
C PHE A 154 23.02 7.38 -22.42
N ILE A 155 21.99 7.99 -23.00
CA ILE A 155 21.41 9.25 -22.52
C ILE A 155 20.05 8.94 -21.92
N SER A 156 19.90 9.20 -20.62
CA SER A 156 18.63 9.09 -19.89
C SER A 156 18.08 10.49 -19.63
N PHE A 157 16.78 10.67 -19.88
CA PHE A 157 16.09 11.93 -19.62
C PHE A 157 14.70 11.67 -19.05
N ASN A 158 14.41 12.26 -17.89
CA ASN A 158 13.09 12.19 -17.29
C ASN A 158 12.26 13.40 -17.74
N CYS A 159 11.24 13.16 -18.56
CA CYS A 159 10.38 14.23 -19.08
C CYS A 159 9.57 14.93 -17.98
N ALA A 160 9.38 14.31 -16.81
CA ALA A 160 8.69 14.93 -15.69
C ALA A 160 9.45 16.13 -15.08
N GLU A 161 10.79 16.15 -15.17
CA GLU A 161 11.63 17.23 -14.58
C GLU A 161 11.31 18.62 -15.14
N TYR A 162 10.91 18.68 -16.42
CA TYR A 162 10.64 19.92 -17.13
C TYR A 162 9.19 19.99 -17.66
N ALA A 163 8.29 19.13 -17.19
CA ALA A 163 6.92 19.03 -17.70
C ALA A 163 6.12 20.34 -17.59
N GLN A 164 6.41 21.16 -16.57
CA GLN A 164 5.76 22.46 -16.37
C GLN A 164 6.26 23.55 -17.35
N ASN A 165 7.39 23.31 -18.03
CA ASN A 165 7.98 24.24 -18.99
C ASN A 165 8.24 23.53 -20.33
N PRO A 166 7.21 23.36 -21.19
CA PRO A 166 7.30 22.61 -22.44
C PRO A 166 8.43 23.08 -23.36
N GLU A 167 8.69 24.38 -23.43
CA GLU A 167 9.76 24.96 -24.24
C GLU A 167 11.15 24.51 -23.76
N LEU A 168 11.39 24.50 -22.44
CA LEU A 168 12.66 24.02 -21.88
C LEU A 168 12.84 22.52 -22.08
N LEU A 169 11.77 21.74 -21.90
CA LEU A 169 11.80 20.30 -22.14
C LEU A 169 12.19 20.02 -23.61
N MET A 170 11.50 20.66 -24.56
CA MET A 170 11.80 20.52 -25.98
C MET A 170 13.21 21.03 -26.32
N ALA A 171 13.66 22.13 -25.71
CA ALA A 171 14.99 22.69 -25.91
C ALA A 171 16.10 21.75 -25.40
N GLN A 172 15.88 21.05 -24.28
CA GLN A 172 16.82 20.04 -23.79
C GLN A 172 16.84 18.83 -24.73
N LEU A 173 15.66 18.32 -25.11
CA LEU A 173 15.57 17.09 -25.89
C LEU A 173 16.08 17.26 -27.33
N PHE A 174 15.58 18.27 -28.05
CA PHE A 174 15.88 18.48 -29.47
C PHE A 174 16.93 19.56 -29.72
N GLY A 175 17.24 20.40 -28.73
CA GLY A 175 18.12 21.55 -28.89
C GLY A 175 17.36 22.81 -29.27
N VAL A 176 18.05 23.94 -29.21
CA VAL A 176 17.48 25.26 -29.46
C VAL A 176 18.44 26.11 -30.28
N GLU A 177 17.91 26.85 -31.26
CA GLU A 177 18.61 27.91 -31.97
C GLU A 177 18.44 29.24 -31.22
N LYS A 178 19.47 30.08 -31.26
CA LYS A 178 19.46 31.42 -30.68
C LYS A 178 18.23 32.19 -31.16
N GLY A 179 17.46 32.72 -30.21
CA GLY A 179 16.25 33.50 -30.50
C GLY A 179 14.98 32.68 -30.72
N ALA A 180 15.00 31.35 -30.53
CA ALA A 180 13.80 30.52 -30.66
C ALA A 180 12.70 30.84 -29.64
N PHE A 181 13.06 31.28 -28.42
CA PHE A 181 12.13 31.74 -27.38
C PHE A 181 12.82 32.75 -26.43
N THR A 182 12.04 33.37 -25.54
CA THR A 182 12.52 34.34 -24.54
C THR A 182 13.50 33.67 -23.56
N GLY A 183 14.79 33.92 -23.74
CA GLY A 183 15.88 33.33 -22.94
C GLY A 183 16.83 32.40 -23.71
N ALA A 184 16.55 32.10 -24.98
CA ALA A 184 17.45 31.37 -25.87
C ALA A 184 18.61 32.25 -26.38
N LEU A 185 19.56 32.59 -25.49
CA LEU A 185 20.67 33.49 -25.78
C LEU A 185 21.76 32.89 -26.69
N THR A 186 21.85 31.56 -26.75
CA THR A 186 22.88 30.80 -27.46
C THR A 186 22.30 29.53 -28.07
N ASP A 187 22.86 29.10 -29.19
CA ASP A 187 22.57 27.77 -29.75
C ASP A 187 22.99 26.68 -28.75
N LYS A 188 22.13 25.69 -28.54
CA LYS A 188 22.44 24.51 -27.72
C LYS A 188 22.03 23.23 -28.43
N ALA A 189 22.93 22.26 -28.45
CA ALA A 189 22.66 20.91 -28.94
C ALA A 189 21.74 20.17 -27.97
N GLY A 190 20.78 19.41 -28.52
CA GLY A 190 19.84 18.61 -27.74
C GLY A 190 20.39 17.25 -27.33
N LEU A 191 19.65 16.56 -26.47
CA LEU A 191 19.93 15.20 -26.03
C LEU A 191 19.87 14.18 -27.17
N VAL A 192 19.02 14.38 -28.17
CA VAL A 192 18.99 13.56 -29.39
C VAL A 192 20.34 13.56 -30.10
N GLU A 193 20.97 14.73 -30.23
CA GLU A 193 22.29 14.86 -30.87
C GLU A 193 23.38 14.16 -30.05
N ARG A 194 23.29 14.28 -28.73
CA ARG A 194 24.23 13.66 -27.79
C ARG A 194 24.06 12.14 -27.69
N ALA A 195 22.89 11.61 -28.03
CA ALA A 195 22.57 10.18 -28.03
C ALA A 195 22.85 9.50 -29.38
N ASN A 196 23.34 10.24 -30.38
CA ASN A 196 23.59 9.70 -31.73
C ASN A 196 24.53 8.48 -31.69
N GLU A 197 24.19 7.45 -32.44
CA GLU A 197 24.81 6.10 -32.46
C GLU A 197 24.79 5.36 -31.11
N GLY A 198 23.87 5.77 -30.22
CA GLY A 198 23.67 5.17 -28.91
C GLY A 198 22.20 5.00 -28.57
N ILE A 199 21.91 4.97 -27.26
CA ILE A 199 20.56 4.78 -26.73
C ILE A 199 20.06 6.08 -26.10
N LEU A 200 18.86 6.49 -26.47
CA LEU A 200 18.10 7.55 -25.80
C LEU A 200 16.95 6.91 -25.01
N PHE A 201 17.04 7.01 -23.70
CA PHE A 201 15.98 6.59 -22.78
C PHE A 201 15.17 7.81 -22.32
N LEU A 202 13.86 7.78 -22.56
CA LEU A 202 12.91 8.82 -22.16
C LEU A 202 11.96 8.27 -21.09
N ASP A 203 12.15 8.70 -19.85
CA ASP A 203 11.25 8.35 -18.74
C ASP A 203 10.06 9.30 -18.68
N GLU A 204 8.91 8.79 -18.27
CA GLU A 204 7.61 9.47 -18.30
C GLU A 204 7.34 10.19 -19.63
N ILE A 205 7.52 9.47 -20.75
CA ILE A 205 7.40 9.99 -22.12
C ILE A 205 6.04 10.62 -22.41
N HIS A 206 4.98 10.25 -21.67
CA HIS A 206 3.66 10.87 -21.76
C HIS A 206 3.66 12.36 -21.37
N ARG A 207 4.68 12.84 -20.64
CA ARG A 207 4.86 14.25 -20.29
C ARG A 207 5.36 15.12 -21.44
N LEU A 208 5.75 14.51 -22.57
CA LEU A 208 6.07 15.28 -23.77
C LEU A 208 4.83 16.01 -24.29
N PRO A 209 4.93 17.32 -24.59
CA PRO A 209 3.84 18.05 -25.23
C PRO A 209 3.57 17.47 -26.63
N PRO A 210 2.37 17.65 -27.21
CA PRO A 210 2.02 17.12 -28.54
C PRO A 210 3.05 17.45 -29.62
N ALA A 211 3.54 18.69 -29.67
CA ALA A 211 4.59 19.10 -30.61
C ALA A 211 5.90 18.30 -30.44
N GLY A 212 6.29 18.01 -29.20
CA GLY A 212 7.46 17.17 -28.91
C GLY A 212 7.24 15.72 -29.32
N GLN A 213 6.03 15.19 -29.15
CA GLN A 213 5.67 13.84 -29.62
C GLN A 213 5.69 13.74 -31.15
N GLU A 214 5.23 14.77 -31.86
CA GLU A 214 5.33 14.85 -33.33
C GLU A 214 6.78 14.89 -33.80
N MET A 215 7.64 15.70 -33.17
CA MET A 215 9.06 15.74 -33.48
C MET A 215 9.75 14.39 -33.25
N LEU A 216 9.40 13.70 -32.16
CA LEU A 216 9.90 12.36 -31.88
C LEU A 216 9.41 11.34 -32.92
N PHE A 217 8.15 11.46 -33.36
CA PHE A 217 7.60 10.67 -34.45
C PHE A 217 8.40 10.87 -35.75
N TYR A 218 8.68 12.12 -36.15
CA TYR A 218 9.51 12.41 -37.32
C TYR A 218 10.92 11.84 -37.21
N LEU A 219 11.50 11.88 -36.01
CA LEU A 219 12.82 11.30 -35.75
C LEU A 219 12.81 9.78 -35.93
N ILE A 220 11.79 9.07 -35.42
CA ILE A 220 11.67 7.63 -35.56
C ILE A 220 11.45 7.23 -37.04
N ASP A 221 10.60 7.95 -37.76
CA ASP A 221 10.17 7.57 -39.12
C ASP A 221 11.23 7.93 -40.18
N GLN A 222 11.88 9.08 -40.04
CA GLN A 222 12.82 9.61 -41.05
C GLN A 222 14.28 9.65 -40.59
N GLY A 223 14.57 9.35 -39.32
CA GLY A 223 15.91 9.54 -38.74
C GLY A 223 16.34 11.01 -38.72
N SER A 224 15.38 11.95 -38.80
CA SER A 224 15.65 13.38 -38.89
C SER A 224 14.80 14.22 -37.95
N TYR A 225 15.37 15.32 -37.46
CA TYR A 225 14.71 16.25 -36.55
C TYR A 225 15.22 17.68 -36.80
N ARG A 226 14.63 18.66 -36.10
CA ARG A 226 15.05 20.06 -36.13
C ARG A 226 15.21 20.57 -34.70
N ARG A 227 16.08 21.56 -34.47
CA ARG A 227 16.09 22.29 -33.19
C ARG A 227 14.88 23.23 -33.11
N LEU A 228 14.52 23.64 -31.90
CA LEU A 228 13.52 24.70 -31.73
C LEU A 228 14.00 26.00 -32.38
N GLY A 229 13.12 26.64 -33.15
CA GLY A 229 13.41 27.86 -33.91
C GLY A 229 14.14 27.63 -35.24
N GLU A 230 14.67 26.43 -35.49
CA GLU A 230 15.47 26.12 -36.68
C GLU A 230 14.57 25.92 -37.91
N THR A 231 14.74 26.81 -38.91
CA THR A 231 13.97 26.77 -40.17
C THR A 231 14.84 26.23 -41.31
N GLY A 232 14.28 25.31 -42.11
CA GLY A 232 14.91 24.80 -43.34
C GLY A 232 16.03 23.76 -43.16
N THR A 233 16.60 23.61 -41.96
CA THR A 233 17.68 22.64 -41.69
C THR A 233 17.13 21.39 -41.01
N HIS A 234 17.29 20.21 -41.64
CA HIS A 234 17.04 18.92 -41.01
C HIS A 234 18.35 18.30 -40.54
N ARG A 235 18.40 17.92 -39.26
CA ARG A 235 19.51 17.18 -38.65
C ARG A 235 19.20 15.71 -38.67
N LYS A 236 20.23 14.87 -38.80
CA LYS A 236 20.08 13.40 -38.68
C LYS A 236 20.37 12.97 -37.25
N GLY A 237 19.59 12.02 -36.74
CA GLY A 237 19.79 11.39 -35.45
C GLY A 237 19.54 9.89 -35.56
N ASN A 238 20.62 9.11 -35.53
CA ASN A 238 20.54 7.65 -35.52
C ASN A 238 20.57 7.19 -34.06
N ILE A 239 19.42 6.94 -33.46
CA ILE A 239 19.31 6.57 -32.05
C ILE A 239 18.50 5.29 -31.87
N HIS A 240 18.88 4.50 -30.88
CA HIS A 240 18.01 3.46 -30.33
C HIS A 240 17.10 4.12 -29.28
N LEU A 241 15.80 4.17 -29.54
CA LEU A 241 14.84 4.83 -28.66
C LEU A 241 14.18 3.85 -27.70
N ILE A 242 14.23 4.15 -26.40
CA ILE A 242 13.49 3.45 -25.35
C ILE A 242 12.64 4.48 -24.61
N GLY A 243 11.32 4.42 -24.76
CA GLY A 243 10.38 5.22 -23.96
C GLY A 243 9.89 4.45 -22.75
N ALA A 244 9.55 5.14 -21.66
CA ALA A 244 8.89 4.56 -20.49
C ALA A 244 7.71 5.43 -20.05
N THR A 245 6.64 4.81 -19.58
CA THR A 245 5.47 5.51 -19.02
C THR A 245 4.82 4.71 -17.89
N THR A 246 4.30 5.43 -16.90
CA THR A 246 3.42 4.89 -15.85
C THR A 246 1.93 4.94 -16.21
N GLU A 247 1.55 5.80 -17.15
CA GLU A 247 0.16 5.93 -17.63
C GLU A 247 -0.14 5.03 -18.84
N SER A 248 -1.43 4.77 -19.10
CA SER A 248 -1.88 3.97 -20.25
C SER A 248 -1.49 4.66 -21.57
N PRO A 249 -0.54 4.11 -22.36
CA PRO A 249 0.05 4.81 -23.50
C PRO A 249 -0.97 5.14 -24.60
N GLU A 250 -2.04 4.35 -24.71
CA GLU A 250 -3.11 4.53 -25.70
C GLU A 250 -3.91 5.81 -25.51
N LYS A 251 -4.00 6.28 -24.27
CA LYS A 251 -4.76 7.48 -23.89
C LYS A 251 -3.91 8.74 -23.92
N VAL A 252 -2.61 8.61 -23.67
CA VAL A 252 -1.72 9.76 -23.37
C VAL A 252 -0.74 10.09 -24.49
N LEU A 253 -0.43 9.11 -25.36
CA LEU A 253 0.43 9.34 -26.52
C LEU A 253 -0.43 9.59 -27.77
N LEU A 254 0.05 10.48 -28.63
CA LEU A 254 -0.56 10.70 -29.93
C LEU A 254 -0.61 9.38 -30.72
N PRO A 255 -1.72 9.05 -31.40
CA PRO A 255 -1.84 7.81 -32.16
C PRO A 255 -0.72 7.59 -33.17
N ALA A 256 -0.19 8.67 -33.76
CA ALA A 256 0.92 8.64 -34.70
C ALA A 256 2.22 8.12 -34.04
N LEU A 257 2.55 8.61 -32.84
CA LEU A 257 3.73 8.19 -32.09
C LEU A 257 3.52 6.79 -31.48
N TYR A 258 2.35 6.53 -30.87
CA TYR A 258 2.06 5.25 -30.23
C TYR A 258 2.20 4.06 -31.19
N ARG A 259 1.78 4.21 -32.45
CA ARG A 259 1.92 3.17 -33.49
C ARG A 259 3.37 2.88 -33.90
N ARG A 260 4.32 3.77 -33.62
CA ARG A 260 5.74 3.60 -33.97
C ARG A 260 6.56 2.91 -32.88
N PHE A 261 6.03 2.81 -31.67
CA PHE A 261 6.54 1.87 -30.68
C PHE A 261 6.09 0.46 -31.04
N SER A 262 6.88 -0.20 -31.89
CA SER A 262 6.62 -1.53 -32.43
C SER A 262 6.74 -2.63 -31.37
N VAL A 263 7.57 -2.40 -30.34
CA VAL A 263 7.78 -3.32 -29.23
C VAL A 263 7.31 -2.65 -27.95
N ARG A 264 6.33 -3.25 -27.29
CA ARG A 264 5.66 -2.70 -26.10
C ARG A 264 5.73 -3.73 -25.00
N LEU A 265 6.44 -3.41 -23.93
CA LEU A 265 6.79 -4.36 -22.89
C LEU A 265 6.28 -3.85 -21.55
N THR A 266 5.40 -4.64 -20.93
CA THR A 266 4.88 -4.33 -19.59
C THR A 266 5.72 -5.02 -18.54
N LEU A 267 6.26 -4.26 -17.60
CA LEU A 267 6.94 -4.79 -16.43
C LEU A 267 5.90 -5.08 -15.34
N PRO A 268 5.86 -6.30 -14.79
CA PRO A 268 4.93 -6.62 -13.72
C PRO A 268 5.27 -5.88 -12.42
N PRO A 269 4.26 -5.47 -11.64
CA PRO A 269 4.47 -4.93 -10.30
C PRO A 269 5.08 -5.99 -9.38
N LEU A 270 5.72 -5.57 -8.29
CA LEU A 270 6.44 -6.47 -7.37
C LEU A 270 5.53 -7.55 -6.78
N ARG A 271 4.26 -7.22 -6.54
CA ARG A 271 3.24 -8.14 -6.01
C ARG A 271 2.91 -9.32 -6.94
N ASP A 272 3.07 -9.15 -8.25
CA ASP A 272 2.81 -10.20 -9.24
C ASP A 272 4.07 -11.02 -9.56
N ARG A 273 5.22 -10.68 -8.95
CA ARG A 273 6.48 -11.40 -9.17
C ARG A 273 6.60 -12.63 -8.28
N PRO A 274 7.20 -13.73 -8.78
CA PRO A 274 7.42 -14.93 -7.98
C PRO A 274 8.23 -14.64 -6.71
N ARG A 275 7.97 -15.40 -5.65
CA ARG A 275 8.69 -15.28 -4.37
C ARG A 275 10.21 -15.41 -4.54
N GLU A 276 10.67 -16.35 -5.36
CA GLU A 276 12.09 -16.57 -5.65
C GLU A 276 12.76 -15.28 -6.17
N GLU A 277 12.10 -14.56 -7.08
CA GLU A 277 12.62 -13.30 -7.61
C GLU A 277 12.64 -12.18 -6.56
N ARG A 278 11.71 -12.20 -5.61
CA ARG A 278 11.73 -11.26 -4.48
C ARG A 278 12.87 -11.55 -3.52
N GLU A 279 13.21 -12.82 -3.32
CA GLU A 279 14.38 -13.26 -2.57
C GLU A 279 15.67 -12.79 -3.26
N ASP A 280 15.78 -13.00 -4.57
CA ASP A 280 16.93 -12.54 -5.37
C ASP A 280 17.12 -11.01 -5.29
N LEU A 281 16.03 -10.25 -5.41
CA LEU A 281 16.07 -8.78 -5.28
C LEU A 281 16.52 -8.33 -3.90
N LEU A 282 16.00 -8.96 -2.83
CA LEU A 282 16.38 -8.65 -1.46
C LEU A 282 17.87 -8.93 -1.24
N GLN A 283 18.34 -10.11 -1.63
CA GLN A 283 19.75 -10.48 -1.52
C GLN A 283 20.65 -9.52 -2.31
N PHE A 284 20.29 -9.19 -3.55
CA PHE A 284 21.02 -8.25 -4.38
C PHE A 284 21.17 -6.88 -3.72
N PHE A 285 20.10 -6.33 -3.12
CA PHE A 285 20.19 -5.05 -2.43
C PHE A 285 21.02 -5.13 -1.13
N LEU A 286 20.94 -6.24 -0.39
CA LEU A 286 21.77 -6.45 0.79
C LEU A 286 23.25 -6.53 0.45
N GLU A 287 23.62 -7.23 -0.62
CA GLU A 287 25.00 -7.31 -1.10
C GLU A 287 25.53 -5.93 -1.52
N GLN A 288 24.70 -5.10 -2.18
CA GLN A 288 25.08 -3.73 -2.50
C GLN A 288 25.31 -2.87 -1.25
N GLU A 289 24.44 -2.97 -0.25
CA GLU A 289 24.61 -2.20 0.99
C GLU A 289 25.82 -2.70 1.79
N ALA A 290 26.05 -4.01 1.87
CA ALA A 290 27.25 -4.59 2.48
C ALA A 290 28.54 -4.07 1.83
N GLY A 291 28.58 -4.04 0.49
CA GLY A 291 29.71 -3.51 -0.27
C GLY A 291 29.98 -2.02 -0.01
N LYS A 292 28.95 -1.22 0.26
CA LYS A 292 29.09 0.20 0.62
C LYS A 292 29.60 0.41 2.04
N MET A 293 29.15 -0.42 2.99
CA MET A 293 29.55 -0.33 4.39
C MET A 293 30.96 -0.90 4.63
N GLY A 294 31.44 -1.79 3.76
CA GLY A 294 32.74 -2.44 3.90
C GLY A 294 32.81 -3.44 5.06
N VAL A 295 31.65 -3.84 5.59
CA VAL A 295 31.49 -4.82 6.67
C VAL A 295 30.43 -5.85 6.29
N PRO A 296 30.54 -7.11 6.75
CA PRO A 296 29.52 -8.12 6.51
C PRO A 296 28.16 -7.64 7.03
N LEU A 297 27.13 -7.82 6.20
CA LEU A 297 25.75 -7.45 6.51
C LEU A 297 24.92 -8.72 6.58
N GLN A 298 24.23 -8.90 7.71
CA GLN A 298 23.24 -9.95 7.90
C GLN A 298 21.89 -9.34 8.20
N MET A 299 20.83 -10.08 7.87
CA MET A 299 19.46 -9.68 8.15
C MET A 299 18.79 -10.78 8.95
N SER A 300 18.09 -10.41 10.02
CA SER A 300 17.38 -11.39 10.83
C SER A 300 16.28 -12.08 9.99
N PRO A 301 15.98 -13.37 10.23
CA PRO A 301 14.96 -14.11 9.49
C PRO A 301 13.58 -13.42 9.50
N GLU A 302 13.29 -12.68 10.56
CA GLU A 302 12.05 -11.93 10.71
C GLU A 302 11.99 -10.75 9.74
N CYS A 303 13.09 -10.00 9.63
CA CYS A 303 13.22 -8.92 8.65
C CYS A 303 13.12 -9.47 7.23
N TYR A 304 13.81 -10.59 6.98
CA TYR A 304 13.79 -11.25 5.68
C TYR A 304 12.37 -11.62 5.27
N THR A 305 11.63 -12.30 6.15
CA THR A 305 10.23 -12.68 5.91
C THR A 305 9.31 -11.47 5.74
N ALA A 306 9.52 -10.41 6.52
CA ALA A 306 8.77 -9.16 6.38
C ALA A 306 8.93 -8.54 4.98
N PHE A 307 10.16 -8.47 4.45
CA PHE A 307 10.40 -7.96 3.10
C PHE A 307 9.81 -8.86 1.99
N LEU A 308 9.81 -10.18 2.19
CA LEU A 308 9.23 -11.12 1.22
C LEU A 308 7.71 -11.07 1.12
N GLN A 309 7.02 -10.59 2.15
CA GLN A 309 5.56 -10.51 2.19
C GLN A 309 5.06 -9.08 2.05
N TYR A 310 5.98 -8.12 1.93
CA TYR A 310 5.65 -6.71 1.80
C TYR A 310 4.97 -6.41 0.46
N GLU A 311 3.74 -5.91 0.46
CA GLU A 311 3.05 -5.57 -0.81
C GLU A 311 3.75 -4.45 -1.59
N CYS A 312 4.47 -3.58 -0.89
CA CYS A 312 5.37 -2.56 -1.45
C CYS A 312 4.74 -1.77 -2.61
N PRO A 313 3.83 -0.81 -2.33
CA PRO A 313 3.10 -0.08 -3.38
C PRO A 313 4.02 0.71 -4.32
N GLY A 314 5.17 1.20 -3.83
CA GLY A 314 6.22 1.82 -4.65
C GLY A 314 7.16 0.83 -5.34
N ASN A 315 6.79 -0.45 -5.41
CA ASN A 315 7.49 -1.54 -6.09
C ASN A 315 8.99 -1.62 -5.70
N ILE A 316 9.87 -2.00 -6.63
CA ILE A 316 11.30 -2.20 -6.39
C ILE A 316 11.98 -0.92 -5.88
N GLY A 317 11.52 0.25 -6.34
CA GLY A 317 12.05 1.55 -5.91
C GLY A 317 11.87 1.81 -4.40
N GLN A 318 10.67 1.52 -3.90
CA GLN A 318 10.40 1.59 -2.46
C GLN A 318 11.12 0.47 -1.69
N LEU A 319 11.09 -0.77 -2.20
CA LEU A 319 11.79 -1.90 -1.59
C LEU A 319 13.28 -1.58 -1.33
N ARG A 320 13.97 -1.05 -2.34
CA ARG A 320 15.37 -0.63 -2.22
C ARG A 320 15.57 0.43 -1.14
N SER A 321 14.70 1.45 -1.13
CA SER A 321 14.78 2.56 -0.17
C SER A 321 14.56 2.07 1.26
N ASP A 322 13.60 1.17 1.45
CA ASP A 322 13.27 0.60 2.74
C ASP A 322 14.39 -0.32 3.29
N ILE A 323 14.99 -1.14 2.42
CA ILE A 323 16.18 -1.94 2.76
C ILE A 323 17.34 -1.02 3.16
N GLN A 324 17.58 0.05 2.38
CA GLN A 324 18.64 1.02 2.67
C GLN A 324 18.44 1.69 4.04
N ILE A 325 17.21 2.09 4.38
CA ILE A 325 16.89 2.68 5.69
C ILE A 325 17.13 1.67 6.83
N ALA A 326 16.73 0.41 6.64
CA ALA A 326 16.96 -0.65 7.63
C ALA A 326 18.47 -0.89 7.85
N CYS A 327 19.24 -0.98 6.77
CA CYS A 327 20.69 -1.12 6.82
C CYS A 327 21.37 0.08 7.49
N ALA A 328 20.94 1.31 7.17
CA ALA A 328 21.49 2.52 7.77
C ALA A 328 21.28 2.57 9.29
N ARG A 329 20.11 2.16 9.78
CA ARG A 329 19.82 2.08 11.21
C ARG A 329 20.63 0.98 11.91
N ALA A 330 20.75 -0.18 11.28
CA ALA A 330 21.58 -1.27 11.78
C ALA A 330 23.06 -0.87 11.85
N PHE A 331 23.56 -0.18 10.81
CA PHE A 331 24.92 0.33 10.76
C PHE A 331 25.18 1.38 11.84
N LEU A 332 24.22 2.29 12.08
CA LEU A 332 24.32 3.26 13.16
C LEU A 332 24.46 2.56 14.52
N ARG A 333 23.68 1.50 14.80
CA ARG A 333 23.83 0.70 16.02
C ARG A 333 25.21 0.06 16.10
N HIS A 334 25.72 -0.48 15.00
CA HIS A 334 27.05 -1.06 14.92
C HIS A 334 28.16 -0.02 15.21
N LEU A 335 28.02 1.23 14.78
CA LEU A 335 28.97 2.29 15.12
C LEU A 335 29.02 2.58 16.64
N TYR A 336 27.90 2.47 17.34
CA TYR A 336 27.84 2.66 18.80
C TYR A 336 28.28 1.41 19.59
N ARG A 337 28.08 0.21 19.03
CA ARG A 337 28.49 -1.07 19.60
C ARG A 337 29.17 -1.90 18.50
N PRO A 338 30.47 -1.68 18.25
CA PRO A 338 31.18 -2.35 17.16
C PRO A 338 31.16 -3.87 17.37
N GLY A 339 30.53 -4.57 16.43
CA GLY A 339 30.54 -6.02 16.31
C GLY A 339 31.46 -6.47 15.17
N GLN A 340 31.49 -7.77 14.87
CA GLN A 340 32.18 -8.29 13.68
C GLN A 340 31.34 -8.10 12.39
N GLU A 341 30.03 -7.96 12.53
CA GLU A 341 29.08 -7.81 11.44
C GLU A 341 27.95 -6.82 11.79
N VAL A 342 27.28 -6.31 10.77
CA VAL A 342 26.07 -5.49 10.90
C VAL A 342 24.87 -6.41 10.79
N MET A 343 24.13 -6.57 11.88
CA MET A 343 22.89 -7.35 11.89
C MET A 343 21.69 -6.41 11.81
N VAL A 344 20.86 -6.53 10.76
CA VAL A 344 19.58 -5.83 10.64
C VAL A 344 18.52 -6.57 11.46
N GLN A 345 17.91 -5.85 12.41
CA GLN A 345 16.89 -6.37 13.31
C GLN A 345 15.53 -5.72 13.03
N PHE A 346 14.44 -6.34 13.51
CA PHE A 346 13.08 -5.88 13.21
C PHE A 346 12.82 -4.41 13.63
N ALA A 347 13.47 -3.95 14.70
CA ALA A 347 13.39 -2.56 15.16
C ALA A 347 13.96 -1.55 14.16
N ASP A 348 14.87 -1.99 13.28
CA ASP A 348 15.50 -1.15 12.26
C ASP A 348 14.58 -0.91 11.06
N LEU A 349 13.58 -1.76 10.86
CA LEU A 349 12.68 -1.66 9.71
C LEU A 349 11.89 -0.33 9.70
N PRO A 350 11.57 0.22 8.51
CA PRO A 350 10.61 1.32 8.35
C PRO A 350 9.26 1.02 9.01
N ARG A 351 8.50 2.06 9.41
CA ARG A 351 7.20 1.88 10.06
C ARG A 351 6.21 1.12 9.18
N SER A 352 6.20 1.42 7.87
CA SER A 352 5.41 0.71 6.85
C SER A 352 5.60 -0.80 6.89
N LEU A 353 6.83 -1.27 7.11
CA LEU A 353 7.19 -2.69 7.24
C LEU A 353 6.99 -3.25 8.66
N ARG A 354 6.97 -2.40 9.69
CA ARG A 354 6.64 -2.83 11.06
C ARG A 354 5.14 -3.01 11.28
N GLU A 355 4.33 -2.24 10.55
CA GLU A 355 2.87 -2.34 10.49
C GLU A 355 2.43 -3.51 9.59
N TYR A 356 3.17 -3.75 8.49
CA TYR A 356 3.19 -5.03 7.78
C TYR A 356 3.91 -6.09 8.61
N ARG A 357 3.31 -6.51 9.73
CA ARG A 357 3.57 -7.87 10.20
C ARG A 357 2.81 -8.80 9.27
N PRO A 358 3.47 -9.48 8.33
CA PRO A 358 2.80 -10.64 7.78
C PRO A 358 2.65 -11.63 8.92
N VAL A 359 1.45 -12.17 9.05
CA VAL A 359 1.07 -13.12 10.11
C VAL A 359 2.06 -14.29 10.16
N THR A 360 2.75 -14.60 9.06
CA THR A 360 3.78 -15.63 9.11
C THR A 360 5.01 -15.26 9.91
N THR A 361 5.43 -14.01 10.14
CA THR A 361 6.61 -13.74 11.00
C THR A 361 6.29 -13.68 12.48
N ALA A 362 5.02 -13.44 12.82
CA ALA A 362 4.52 -13.75 14.17
C ALA A 362 4.41 -15.28 14.40
N ILE A 363 4.59 -16.10 13.34
CA ILE A 363 4.33 -17.56 13.32
C ILE A 363 5.51 -18.39 12.71
N ARG A 364 6.61 -17.80 12.19
CA ARG A 364 7.70 -18.52 11.47
C ARG A 364 8.88 -19.05 12.30
N PRO A 365 8.86 -19.14 13.64
CA PRO A 365 9.72 -20.13 14.28
C PRO A 365 9.28 -21.57 13.97
N LEU A 366 8.08 -21.78 13.39
CA LEU A 366 7.41 -23.08 13.41
C LEU A 366 7.54 -23.96 12.15
N VAL A 367 8.17 -23.52 11.05
CA VAL A 367 8.47 -24.44 9.93
C VAL A 367 9.78 -24.06 9.23
N SER A 368 10.89 -24.66 9.68
CA SER A 368 12.09 -24.90 8.86
C SER A 368 12.78 -26.15 9.37
N THR A 369 12.46 -27.30 8.77
CA THR A 369 13.43 -28.36 8.51
C THR A 369 13.46 -28.46 6.98
N GLU A 370 14.59 -28.50 6.28
CA GLU A 370 15.87 -29.19 6.48
C GLU A 370 17.01 -28.37 5.82
N GLY A 371 18.30 -28.38 6.20
CA GLY A 371 19.03 -29.07 7.26
C GLY A 371 20.52 -28.63 7.32
N LEU A 372 21.08 -28.75 8.55
CA LEU A 372 22.48 -28.93 8.98
C LEU A 372 23.49 -27.75 8.92
N PRO A 373 24.57 -27.75 9.75
CA PRO A 373 24.63 -28.00 11.21
C PRO A 373 25.52 -26.97 11.97
N GLY A 374 25.26 -26.74 13.26
CA GLY A 374 26.25 -26.12 14.16
C GLY A 374 25.67 -25.17 15.21
N THR A 375 25.23 -25.76 16.32
CA THR A 375 24.96 -25.22 17.67
C THR A 375 25.66 -23.89 18.01
N THR A 376 25.05 -22.93 18.72
CA THR A 376 24.48 -23.06 20.08
C THR A 376 23.64 -21.82 20.46
N GLU A 377 22.61 -22.06 21.29
CA GLU A 377 21.80 -21.10 22.06
C GLU A 377 20.64 -20.40 21.32
N THR A 378 19.58 -21.19 21.13
CA THR A 378 18.21 -20.78 20.76
C THR A 378 17.49 -20.14 21.96
N GLU A 379 17.18 -18.84 21.87
CA GLU A 379 16.14 -18.23 22.70
C GLU A 379 14.76 -18.69 22.18
N GLU A 380 14.08 -19.54 22.95
CA GLU A 380 12.73 -20.05 22.65
C GLU A 380 11.69 -18.91 22.70
N LEU A 381 10.93 -18.71 21.61
CA LEU A 381 9.86 -17.71 21.50
C LEU A 381 8.54 -18.19 22.14
N GLU A 382 7.80 -17.27 22.76
CA GLU A 382 6.69 -17.57 23.69
C GLU A 382 5.30 -17.83 23.08
N ASN A 383 4.72 -19.00 23.36
CA ASN A 383 3.35 -19.45 23.04
C ASN A 383 2.27 -18.77 23.93
N ILE A 384 0.97 -18.78 23.55
CA ILE A 384 -0.16 -18.25 24.37
C ILE A 384 -0.15 -18.85 25.79
N TYR A 385 0.23 -20.12 25.93
CA TYR A 385 0.40 -20.76 27.24
C TYR A 385 1.58 -20.19 28.03
N GLN A 386 2.70 -19.86 27.37
CA GLN A 386 3.87 -19.23 27.99
C GLN A 386 3.57 -17.77 28.36
N GLN A 387 2.80 -17.05 27.53
CA GLN A 387 2.32 -15.70 27.84
C GLN A 387 1.39 -15.70 29.06
N CYS A 388 0.40 -16.59 29.10
CA CYS A 388 -0.52 -16.72 30.23
C CYS A 388 0.20 -17.14 31.52
N THR A 389 1.17 -18.05 31.44
CA THR A 389 1.96 -18.50 32.61
C THR A 389 2.88 -17.38 33.12
N LYS A 390 3.67 -16.73 32.25
CA LYS A 390 4.51 -15.59 32.66
C LYS A 390 3.70 -14.44 33.21
N HIS A 391 2.57 -14.10 32.59
CA HIS A 391 1.74 -13.00 33.05
C HIS A 391 1.09 -13.30 34.39
N ARG A 392 0.62 -14.54 34.60
CA ARG A 392 0.14 -14.98 35.92
C ARG A 392 1.24 -14.93 36.98
N GLU A 393 2.45 -15.41 36.67
CA GLU A 393 3.57 -15.35 37.61
C GLU A 393 3.93 -13.92 38.00
N GLN A 394 3.86 -12.98 37.05
CA GLN A 394 4.04 -11.55 37.33
C GLN A 394 2.95 -11.00 38.25
N LEU A 395 1.68 -11.32 37.98
CA LEU A 395 0.56 -10.86 38.80
C LEU A 395 0.58 -11.47 40.21
N LEU A 396 0.99 -12.73 40.35
CA LEU A 396 1.22 -13.37 41.65
C LEU A 396 2.35 -12.69 42.42
N LYS A 397 3.46 -12.30 41.76
CA LYS A 397 4.54 -11.52 42.38
C LYS A 397 4.10 -10.13 42.83
N GLN A 398 3.03 -9.59 42.24
CA GLN A 398 2.44 -8.29 42.58
C GLN A 398 1.31 -8.40 43.62
N ASN A 399 1.08 -9.57 44.22
CA ASN A 399 -0.02 -9.83 45.16
C ASN A 399 -1.42 -9.53 44.58
N ALA A 400 -1.63 -9.72 43.27
CA ALA A 400 -2.93 -9.54 42.64
C ALA A 400 -3.95 -10.58 43.16
N SER A 401 -5.22 -10.17 43.27
CA SER A 401 -6.32 -11.07 43.66
C SER A 401 -6.62 -12.10 42.57
N SER A 402 -7.21 -13.25 42.94
CA SER A 402 -7.63 -14.28 41.97
C SER A 402 -8.53 -13.71 40.88
N MET A 403 -9.43 -12.78 41.24
CA MET A 403 -10.34 -12.14 40.31
C MET A 403 -9.62 -11.25 39.28
N GLN A 404 -8.57 -10.53 39.69
CA GLN A 404 -7.75 -9.72 38.80
C GLN A 404 -6.93 -10.59 37.85
N ILE A 405 -6.36 -11.68 38.37
CA ILE A 405 -5.63 -12.66 37.55
C ILE A 405 -6.55 -13.25 36.48
N ASP A 406 -7.77 -13.65 36.84
CA ASP A 406 -8.73 -14.22 35.91
C ASP A 406 -9.18 -13.20 34.84
N GLN A 407 -9.38 -11.93 35.21
CA GLN A 407 -9.72 -10.85 34.27
C GLN A 407 -8.60 -10.55 33.28
N GLU A 408 -7.35 -10.46 33.74
CA GLU A 408 -6.19 -10.18 32.88
C GLU A 408 -5.89 -11.36 31.94
N LEU A 409 -5.97 -12.59 32.44
CA LEU A 409 -5.84 -13.79 31.60
C LEU A 409 -6.96 -13.87 30.56
N GLN A 410 -8.18 -13.49 30.92
CA GLN A 410 -9.30 -13.41 29.98
C GLN A 410 -9.06 -12.35 28.90
N ALA A 411 -8.48 -11.20 29.24
CA ALA A 411 -8.13 -10.16 28.28
C ALA A 411 -7.09 -10.65 27.26
N ILE A 412 -6.04 -11.35 27.73
CA ILE A 412 -5.02 -11.95 26.87
C ILE A 412 -5.63 -12.97 25.90
N ILE A 413 -6.52 -13.83 26.39
CA ILE A 413 -7.21 -14.83 25.56
C ILE A 413 -8.13 -14.17 24.54
N ASN A 414 -8.89 -13.15 24.93
CA ASN A 414 -9.74 -12.40 24.00
C ASN A 414 -8.90 -11.72 22.92
N GLN A 415 -7.76 -11.13 23.27
CA GLN A 415 -6.83 -10.52 22.32
C GLN A 415 -6.27 -11.57 21.34
N TYR A 416 -5.94 -12.77 21.83
CA TYR A 416 -5.52 -13.89 20.99
C TYR A 416 -6.62 -14.31 20.01
N ILE A 417 -7.85 -14.51 20.50
CA ILE A 417 -9.02 -14.85 19.68
C ILE A 417 -9.25 -13.79 18.60
N HIS A 418 -9.23 -12.51 18.95
CA HIS A 418 -9.37 -11.41 17.99
C HIS A 418 -8.28 -11.43 16.93
N SER A 419 -7.02 -11.70 17.33
CA SER A 419 -5.92 -11.79 16.38
C SER A 419 -6.12 -12.93 15.36
N LEU A 420 -6.67 -14.08 15.79
CA LEU A 420 -6.97 -15.21 14.91
C LEU A 420 -8.11 -14.89 13.95
N LEU A 421 -9.16 -14.22 14.45
CA LEU A 421 -10.31 -13.81 13.64
C LEU A 421 -9.93 -12.78 12.58
N ASP A 422 -9.08 -11.81 12.91
CA ASP A 422 -8.57 -10.83 11.95
C ASP A 422 -7.55 -11.46 10.98
N SER A 423 -6.91 -12.56 11.38
CA SER A 423 -6.01 -13.33 10.51
C SER A 423 -6.79 -14.20 9.52
N ALA A 424 -7.93 -14.75 9.94
CA ALA A 424 -8.87 -15.44 9.07
C ALA A 424 -9.44 -14.52 7.99
N ASP A 425 -9.81 -13.27 8.35
CA ASP A 425 -10.29 -12.27 7.39
C ASP A 425 -9.24 -11.94 6.33
N ARG A 426 -7.99 -11.69 6.77
CA ARG A 426 -6.88 -11.39 5.87
C ARG A 426 -6.50 -12.56 4.95
N SER A 427 -6.61 -13.78 5.45
CA SER A 427 -6.34 -14.99 4.65
C SER A 427 -7.40 -15.19 3.55
N ARG A 428 -8.66 -14.81 3.84
CA ARG A 428 -9.78 -14.82 2.87
C ARG A 428 -9.63 -13.73 1.81
N GLN A 429 -9.22 -12.51 2.19
CA GLN A 429 -9.02 -11.39 1.26
C GLN A 429 -7.84 -11.59 0.30
N ASN A 430 -6.79 -12.28 0.75
CA ASN A 430 -5.55 -12.45 -0.02
C ASN A 430 -5.47 -13.76 -0.81
N GLY A 431 -6.52 -14.59 -0.84
CA GLY A 431 -6.53 -15.87 -1.57
C GLY A 431 -5.42 -16.86 -1.14
N HIS A 432 -4.80 -16.64 0.00
CA HIS A 432 -3.59 -17.32 0.45
C HIS A 432 -3.81 -17.88 1.85
N GLN A 433 -4.50 -19.04 1.90
CA GLN A 433 -4.22 -20.18 2.80
C GLN A 433 -5.22 -21.35 2.66
N GLU A 434 -6.01 -21.42 1.58
CA GLU A 434 -6.85 -22.60 1.29
C GLU A 434 -6.05 -23.82 0.77
N GLY A 435 -4.72 -23.73 0.65
CA GLY A 435 -3.88 -24.69 -0.07
C GLY A 435 -3.27 -25.85 0.75
N SER A 436 -3.50 -25.95 2.07
CA SER A 436 -3.01 -27.10 2.84
C SER A 436 -4.03 -28.24 2.80
N PRO A 437 -3.66 -29.46 2.37
CA PRO A 437 -4.57 -30.62 2.37
C PRO A 437 -5.01 -31.04 3.78
N ILE A 438 -4.35 -30.55 4.83
CA ILE A 438 -4.76 -30.72 6.22
C ILE A 438 -5.81 -29.67 6.60
N TRP A 439 -5.65 -28.43 6.12
CA TRP A 439 -6.58 -27.33 6.41
C TRP A 439 -7.97 -27.62 5.83
N SER A 440 -8.07 -28.08 4.58
CA SER A 440 -9.37 -28.39 3.96
C SER A 440 -10.10 -29.52 4.69
N LYS A 441 -9.40 -30.60 5.05
CA LYS A 441 -9.96 -31.72 5.83
C LYS A 441 -10.38 -31.30 7.23
N LEU A 442 -9.58 -30.46 7.89
CA LEU A 442 -9.86 -29.95 9.23
C LEU A 442 -11.04 -28.97 9.21
N PHE A 443 -11.09 -28.08 8.23
CA PHE A 443 -12.18 -27.14 8.01
C PHE A 443 -13.51 -27.88 7.73
N GLU A 444 -13.49 -28.92 6.90
CA GLU A 444 -14.67 -29.76 6.64
C GLU A 444 -15.14 -30.52 7.89
N ALA A 445 -14.22 -31.13 8.64
CA ALA A 445 -14.54 -31.83 9.89
C ALA A 445 -15.18 -30.88 10.91
N LEU A 446 -14.58 -29.71 11.12
CA LEU A 446 -15.13 -28.67 12.01
C LEU A 446 -16.51 -28.19 11.57
N ARG A 447 -16.68 -27.94 10.27
CA ARG A 447 -17.96 -27.51 9.70
C ARG A 447 -19.06 -28.53 9.98
N LYS A 448 -18.76 -29.83 9.84
CA LYS A 448 -19.71 -30.92 10.12
C LYS A 448 -20.06 -31.00 11.61
N SER A 449 -19.06 -30.99 12.50
CA SER A 449 -19.26 -31.00 13.95
C SER A 449 -20.20 -29.89 14.42
N ILE A 450 -20.02 -28.69 13.87
CA ILE A 450 -20.77 -27.48 14.23
C ILE A 450 -22.19 -27.49 13.67
N GLN A 451 -22.40 -28.00 12.46
CA GLN A 451 -23.74 -28.18 11.90
C GLN A 451 -24.62 -29.07 12.79
N GLU A 452 -24.04 -30.10 13.39
CA GLU A 452 -24.76 -31.01 14.26
C GLU A 452 -24.95 -30.49 15.71
N ILE A 453 -24.25 -29.42 16.11
CA ILE A 453 -24.42 -28.73 17.40
C ILE A 453 -25.62 -27.78 17.37
N GLY A 454 -26.16 -27.47 16.18
CA GLY A 454 -27.36 -26.65 16.01
C GLY A 454 -27.12 -25.13 16.03
N LYS A 455 -25.86 -24.68 16.00
CA LYS A 455 -25.49 -23.26 15.86
C LYS A 455 -24.45 -23.11 14.75
N PRO A 456 -24.80 -22.60 13.55
CA PRO A 456 -23.84 -22.46 12.46
C PRO A 456 -22.81 -21.37 12.79
N LEU A 457 -21.52 -21.72 12.74
CA LEU A 457 -20.45 -20.74 12.76
C LEU A 457 -20.21 -20.18 11.35
N SER A 458 -19.88 -18.88 11.27
CA SER A 458 -19.46 -18.25 10.02
C SER A 458 -18.11 -18.81 9.53
N TYR A 459 -17.84 -18.65 8.23
CA TYR A 459 -16.58 -19.09 7.61
C TYR A 459 -15.35 -18.54 8.36
N ARG A 460 -15.41 -17.28 8.80
CA ARG A 460 -14.35 -16.61 9.58
C ARG A 460 -14.00 -17.39 10.85
N GLN A 461 -15.02 -17.86 11.56
CA GLN A 461 -14.88 -18.57 12.83
C GLN A 461 -14.33 -19.96 12.61
N LEU A 462 -14.82 -20.66 11.58
CA LEU A 462 -14.28 -21.96 11.17
C LEU A 462 -12.81 -21.84 10.76
N ALA A 463 -12.44 -20.79 10.02
CA ALA A 463 -11.07 -20.56 9.59
C ALA A 463 -10.14 -20.25 10.77
N ALA A 464 -10.55 -19.38 11.70
CA ALA A 464 -9.77 -19.04 12.88
C ALA A 464 -9.57 -20.24 13.83
N LEU A 465 -10.61 -21.06 14.03
CA LEU A 465 -10.53 -22.29 14.81
C LEU A 465 -9.64 -23.34 14.11
N SER A 466 -9.69 -23.39 12.77
CA SER A 466 -8.79 -24.24 11.98
C SER A 466 -7.33 -23.84 12.14
N LEU A 467 -7.04 -22.54 12.15
CA LEU A 467 -5.69 -22.01 12.38
C LEU A 467 -5.17 -22.35 13.79
N HIS A 468 -6.02 -22.22 14.81
CA HIS A 468 -5.69 -22.58 16.18
C HIS A 468 -5.33 -24.08 16.33
N ILE A 469 -6.11 -24.97 15.72
CA ILE A 469 -5.85 -26.42 15.81
C ILE A 469 -4.65 -26.82 14.95
N GLN A 470 -4.46 -26.22 13.79
CA GLN A 470 -3.26 -26.45 12.98
C GLN A 470 -1.99 -26.07 13.74
N GLU A 471 -2.03 -24.99 14.51
CA GLU A 471 -0.95 -24.55 15.41
C GLU A 471 -0.69 -25.55 16.55
N PHE A 472 -1.74 -26.20 17.07
CA PHE A 472 -1.58 -27.30 18.02
C PHE A 472 -0.90 -28.53 17.38
N LEU A 473 -1.31 -28.91 16.17
CA LEU A 473 -0.81 -30.10 15.48
C LEU A 473 0.65 -30.01 15.03
N ASN A 474 1.12 -28.81 14.72
CA ASN A 474 2.49 -28.59 14.25
C ASN A 474 3.57 -28.68 15.36
N LYS A 475 3.18 -28.96 16.62
CA LYS A 475 4.11 -29.01 17.78
C LYS A 475 4.66 -30.41 18.03
N SER A 476 5.95 -30.51 18.34
CA SER A 476 6.62 -31.77 18.71
C SER A 476 6.19 -32.27 20.10
N PRO A 477 6.09 -33.60 20.32
CA PRO A 477 5.53 -34.17 21.56
C PRO A 477 6.29 -33.83 22.85
N SER A 478 7.55 -33.38 22.75
CA SER A 478 8.40 -32.97 23.88
C SER A 478 8.01 -31.62 24.50
N SER A 479 7.33 -30.71 23.79
CA SER A 479 6.84 -29.43 24.33
C SER A 479 5.44 -29.52 24.96
N LEU A 480 4.82 -30.71 24.91
CA LEU A 480 3.50 -30.97 25.48
C LEU A 480 3.57 -31.37 26.96
N GLN A 481 4.76 -31.66 27.50
CA GLN A 481 4.98 -32.07 28.88
C GLN A 481 5.49 -30.92 29.73
N THR A 482 4.94 -30.84 30.95
CA THR A 482 5.40 -30.08 32.13
C THR A 482 5.18 -28.57 32.19
N ASP A 483 3.94 -28.10 32.15
CA ASP A 483 3.53 -27.02 33.07
C ASP A 483 2.00 -27.02 33.29
N PRO A 484 1.52 -26.93 34.54
CA PRO A 484 0.10 -26.86 34.83
C PRO A 484 -0.48 -25.53 34.32
N LEU A 485 -1.56 -25.59 33.55
CA LEU A 485 -2.23 -24.37 33.10
C LEU A 485 -2.67 -23.53 34.31
N PRO A 486 -2.61 -22.19 34.20
CA PRO A 486 -3.36 -21.34 35.09
C PRO A 486 -4.85 -21.70 35.04
N SER A 487 -5.56 -21.57 36.16
CA SER A 487 -7.02 -21.73 36.23
C SER A 487 -7.70 -20.75 35.25
N LEU A 488 -8.00 -21.22 34.05
CA LEU A 488 -8.77 -20.44 33.09
C LEU A 488 -10.22 -20.28 33.58
N PRO A 489 -10.88 -19.14 33.32
CA PRO A 489 -12.29 -18.96 33.65
C PRO A 489 -13.14 -20.10 33.05
N GLU A 490 -14.13 -20.55 33.81
CA GLU A 490 -15.03 -21.62 33.37
C GLU A 490 -15.93 -21.09 32.23
N PRO A 491 -15.86 -21.67 31.03
CA PRO A 491 -16.73 -21.29 29.94
C PRO A 491 -18.17 -21.77 30.21
N PRO A 492 -19.19 -21.14 29.60
CA PRO A 492 -20.56 -21.62 29.72
C PRO A 492 -20.69 -23.09 29.30
N ALA A 493 -21.45 -23.88 30.06
CA ALA A 493 -21.56 -25.34 29.88
C ALA A 493 -21.89 -25.77 28.44
N PHE A 494 -22.72 -24.98 27.75
CA PHE A 494 -23.06 -25.20 26.34
C PHE A 494 -21.83 -25.18 25.43
N TYR A 495 -20.98 -24.16 25.53
CA TYR A 495 -19.77 -24.03 24.71
C TYR A 495 -18.73 -25.09 25.06
N HIS A 496 -18.72 -25.56 26.30
CA HIS A 496 -17.84 -26.64 26.72
C HIS A 496 -18.26 -27.98 26.08
N GLN A 497 -19.56 -28.27 26.05
CA GLN A 497 -20.11 -29.44 25.36
C GLN A 497 -19.86 -29.38 23.84
N ALA A 498 -20.01 -28.20 23.23
CA ALA A 498 -19.69 -27.98 21.82
C ALA A 498 -18.21 -28.26 21.52
N ALA A 499 -17.29 -27.75 22.35
CA ALA A 499 -15.86 -28.00 22.21
C ALA A 499 -15.48 -29.48 22.41
N GLN A 500 -16.11 -30.17 23.37
CA GLN A 500 -15.91 -31.62 23.58
C GLN A 500 -16.37 -32.44 22.37
N LYS A 501 -17.50 -32.07 21.77
CA LYS A 501 -17.97 -32.72 20.54
C LYS A 501 -17.01 -32.50 19.38
N ILE A 502 -16.57 -31.25 19.16
CA ILE A 502 -15.55 -30.94 18.15
C ILE A 502 -14.29 -31.80 18.35
N ALA A 503 -13.83 -31.95 19.59
CA ALA A 503 -12.67 -32.80 19.89
C ALA A 503 -12.91 -34.29 19.57
N ASN A 504 -14.10 -34.82 19.88
CA ASN A 504 -14.46 -36.20 19.56
C ASN A 504 -14.54 -36.44 18.04
N ASP A 505 -15.09 -35.48 17.30
CA ASP A 505 -15.22 -35.58 15.85
C ASP A 505 -13.85 -35.49 15.17
N LEU A 506 -12.97 -34.59 15.60
CA LEU A 506 -11.58 -34.52 15.13
C LEU A 506 -10.79 -35.80 15.43
N ARG A 507 -11.05 -36.44 16.57
CA ARG A 507 -10.45 -37.72 16.93
C ARG A 507 -10.94 -38.85 16.05
N THR A 508 -12.23 -38.89 15.74
CA THR A 508 -12.83 -39.97 14.93
C THR A 508 -12.56 -39.83 13.44
N GLU A 509 -12.58 -38.59 12.91
CA GLU A 509 -12.45 -38.33 11.48
C GLU A 509 -11.00 -38.12 11.03
N LEU A 510 -10.17 -37.50 11.87
CA LEU A 510 -8.80 -37.10 11.52
C LEU A 510 -7.72 -37.73 12.41
N GLY A 511 -8.10 -38.51 13.42
CA GLY A 511 -7.17 -39.15 14.36
C GLY A 511 -6.47 -38.16 15.30
N ILE A 512 -7.01 -36.95 15.46
CA ILE A 512 -6.43 -35.88 16.27
C ILE A 512 -6.95 -35.97 17.70
N ASP A 513 -6.06 -36.21 18.68
CA ASP A 513 -6.43 -36.21 20.10
C ASP A 513 -6.09 -34.86 20.73
N LEU A 514 -7.13 -34.10 21.11
CA LEU A 514 -6.98 -32.79 21.74
C LEU A 514 -6.96 -32.93 23.27
N PRO A 515 -5.92 -32.42 23.97
CA PRO A 515 -5.90 -32.45 25.43
C PRO A 515 -6.94 -31.48 26.01
N ALA A 516 -7.33 -31.72 27.27
CA ALA A 516 -8.38 -30.95 27.96
C ALA A 516 -8.19 -29.42 27.92
N ARG A 517 -6.95 -28.95 27.82
CA ARG A 517 -6.61 -27.53 27.66
C ARG A 517 -7.08 -26.92 26.34
N GLU A 518 -6.95 -27.65 25.23
CA GLU A 518 -7.41 -27.18 23.91
C GLU A 518 -8.93 -27.13 23.89
N ILE A 519 -9.59 -28.12 24.50
CA ILE A 519 -11.05 -28.15 24.66
C ILE A 519 -11.52 -26.89 25.41
N LYS A 520 -10.78 -26.45 26.44
CA LYS A 520 -11.11 -25.24 27.20
C LYS A 520 -10.89 -23.95 26.39
N ILE A 521 -9.84 -23.85 25.59
CA ILE A 521 -9.62 -22.69 24.70
C ILE A 521 -10.66 -22.63 23.59
N ILE A 522 -10.96 -23.75 22.94
CA ILE A 522 -12.01 -23.84 21.92
C ILE A 522 -13.35 -23.40 22.52
N SER A 523 -13.65 -23.82 23.75
CA SER A 523 -14.86 -23.38 24.45
C SER A 523 -14.90 -21.87 24.70
N LEU A 524 -13.80 -21.26 25.13
CA LEU A 524 -13.69 -19.81 25.30
C LEU A 524 -13.81 -19.06 23.97
N PHE A 525 -13.19 -19.58 22.91
CA PHE A 525 -13.28 -19.06 21.55
C PHE A 525 -14.74 -18.97 21.08
N LEU A 526 -15.49 -20.06 21.21
CA LEU A 526 -16.90 -20.12 20.85
C LEU A 526 -17.76 -19.14 21.67
N SER A 527 -17.38 -18.87 22.92
CA SER A 527 -18.10 -17.95 23.82
C SER A 527 -17.81 -16.46 23.58
N ALA A 528 -16.64 -16.12 23.02
CA ALA A 528 -16.18 -14.73 22.90
C ALA A 528 -16.91 -13.96 21.79
N GLU A 529 -17.37 -14.63 20.74
CA GLU A 529 -17.94 -13.99 19.56
C GLU A 529 -19.46 -13.80 19.57
N GLU A 530 -20.21 -14.53 20.40
CA GLU A 530 -21.63 -14.23 20.62
C GLU A 530 -21.82 -12.80 21.20
N LYS A 531 -20.80 -12.28 21.88
CA LYS A 531 -20.77 -10.88 22.33
C LYS A 531 -20.53 -9.88 21.19
N ARG A 532 -20.01 -10.31 20.03
CA ARG A 532 -19.65 -9.48 18.87
C ARG A 532 -20.71 -9.53 17.77
N GLU A 533 -21.32 -10.69 17.49
CA GLU A 533 -22.46 -10.78 16.54
C GLU A 533 -23.69 -9.99 17.00
N ASN A 534 -23.79 -9.73 18.31
CA ASN A 534 -24.77 -8.82 18.88
C ASN A 534 -24.42 -7.31 18.72
N GLN A 535 -23.36 -6.95 17.98
CA GLN A 535 -23.07 -5.56 17.56
C GLN A 535 -23.62 -5.31 16.15
N LEU A 536 -24.52 -4.32 16.01
CA LEU A 536 -25.23 -3.97 14.77
C LEU A 536 -24.27 -3.64 13.61
N LYS A 537 -24.44 -4.32 12.45
CA LYS A 537 -23.68 -4.03 11.20
C LYS A 537 -23.93 -2.60 10.71
N GLN A 538 -22.89 -1.93 10.20
CA GLN A 538 -23.01 -0.59 9.60
C GLN A 538 -23.86 -0.62 8.33
N ARG A 539 -24.55 0.49 8.04
CA ARG A 539 -25.49 0.67 6.93
C ARG A 539 -24.76 1.05 5.64
N LEU A 540 -25.17 0.49 4.50
CA LEU A 540 -24.48 0.68 3.21
C LEU A 540 -25.46 0.95 2.05
N ILE A 541 -25.10 1.89 1.17
CA ILE A 541 -25.66 2.04 -0.18
C ILE A 541 -24.55 1.75 -1.21
N ALA A 542 -24.77 0.80 -2.10
CA ALA A 542 -23.81 0.49 -3.17
C ALA A 542 -24.20 1.22 -4.47
N THR A 543 -23.26 1.90 -5.12
CA THR A 543 -23.47 2.48 -6.46
C THR A 543 -22.86 1.58 -7.53
N VAL A 544 -23.58 1.30 -8.62
CA VAL A 544 -23.18 0.27 -9.59
C VAL A 544 -23.11 0.76 -11.03
N CYS A 545 -22.06 0.35 -11.75
CA CYS A 545 -21.94 0.49 -13.19
C CYS A 545 -21.08 -0.65 -13.78
N LEU A 546 -21.13 -0.81 -15.11
CA LEU A 546 -20.43 -1.89 -15.84
C LEU A 546 -18.90 -1.88 -15.68
N THR A 547 -18.31 -0.70 -15.44
CA THR A 547 -16.85 -0.52 -15.34
C THR A 547 -16.36 -0.16 -13.94
N GLY A 548 -17.25 0.05 -12.97
CA GLY A 548 -16.90 0.61 -11.64
C GLY A 548 -16.41 2.07 -11.66
N GLU A 549 -16.25 2.68 -12.84
CA GLU A 549 -15.73 4.04 -13.03
C GLU A 549 -16.79 4.97 -13.66
N GLY A 550 -16.61 6.29 -13.53
CA GLY A 550 -17.51 7.28 -14.12
C GLY A 550 -18.83 7.42 -13.36
N ALA A 551 -19.95 6.97 -13.95
CA ALA A 551 -21.30 7.24 -13.42
C ALA A 551 -21.52 6.71 -11.99
N ALA A 552 -20.98 5.54 -11.62
CA ALA A 552 -21.10 5.02 -10.25
C ALA A 552 -20.33 5.86 -9.22
N VAL A 553 -19.14 6.36 -9.57
CA VAL A 553 -18.34 7.24 -8.71
C VAL A 553 -18.98 8.63 -8.60
N SER A 554 -19.53 9.16 -9.70
CA SER A 554 -20.29 10.42 -9.68
C SER A 554 -21.55 10.31 -8.82
N LEU A 555 -22.26 9.18 -8.87
CA LEU A 555 -23.40 8.91 -7.99
C LEU A 555 -22.98 8.74 -6.53
N GLU A 556 -21.82 8.12 -6.28
CA GLU A 556 -21.27 7.98 -4.93
C GLU A 556 -21.01 9.34 -4.29
N TYR A 557 -20.35 10.24 -5.03
CA TYR A 557 -20.10 11.62 -4.57
C TYR A 557 -21.42 12.38 -4.37
N TRP A 558 -22.35 12.28 -5.33
CA TRP A 558 -23.64 12.95 -5.23
C TRP A 558 -24.46 12.48 -4.02
N LEU A 559 -24.49 11.18 -3.74
CA LEU A 559 -25.17 10.62 -2.57
C LEU A 559 -24.51 11.09 -1.26
N LYS A 560 -23.18 11.09 -1.17
CA LYS A 560 -22.47 11.57 0.03
C LYS A 560 -22.81 13.03 0.37
N GLU A 561 -23.02 13.88 -0.64
CA GLU A 561 -23.37 15.30 -0.47
C GLU A 561 -24.88 15.55 -0.23
N ASN A 562 -25.75 14.65 -0.70
CA ASN A 562 -27.21 14.85 -0.67
C ASN A 562 -27.94 13.99 0.36
N LEU A 563 -27.26 13.05 1.04
CA LEU A 563 -27.85 12.28 2.13
C LEU A 563 -28.26 13.21 3.30
N PRO A 564 -29.42 12.99 3.93
CA PRO A 564 -29.86 13.80 5.06
C PRO A 564 -28.90 13.63 6.25
N PRO A 565 -28.77 14.65 7.12
CA PRO A 565 -27.85 14.61 8.27
C PRO A 565 -28.14 13.47 9.25
N THR A 566 -29.35 12.91 9.22
CA THR A 566 -29.78 11.74 10.01
C THR A 566 -29.20 10.41 9.54
N ASP A 567 -28.62 10.36 8.33
CA ASP A 567 -28.12 9.13 7.69
C ASP A 567 -26.64 9.24 7.30
N GLN A 568 -25.87 10.08 8.01
CA GLN A 568 -24.40 10.16 7.84
C GLN A 568 -23.66 8.89 8.32
N ASP A 569 -24.36 7.98 9.01
CA ASP A 569 -23.88 6.64 9.36
C ASP A 569 -23.86 5.67 8.17
N VAL A 570 -24.49 6.05 7.04
CA VAL A 570 -24.58 5.23 5.84
C VAL A 570 -23.30 5.37 5.01
N VAL A 571 -22.58 4.27 4.85
CA VAL A 571 -21.45 4.15 3.93
C VAL A 571 -22.00 4.15 2.49
N VAL A 572 -21.38 4.90 1.59
CA VAL A 572 -21.70 4.86 0.15
C VAL A 572 -20.45 4.43 -0.60
N GLN A 573 -20.56 3.37 -1.41
CA GLN A 573 -19.42 2.76 -2.09
C GLN A 573 -19.77 2.34 -3.53
N SER A 574 -18.90 2.69 -4.47
CA SER A 574 -19.00 2.23 -5.86
C SER A 574 -18.52 0.79 -6.06
N VAL A 575 -19.26 0.05 -6.88
CA VAL A 575 -19.09 -1.38 -7.13
C VAL A 575 -19.19 -1.67 -8.63
N GLN A 576 -18.22 -2.40 -9.17
CA GLN A 576 -18.25 -2.88 -10.54
C GLN A 576 -19.13 -4.13 -10.67
N ILE A 577 -19.92 -4.18 -11.75
CA ILE A 577 -20.75 -5.34 -12.11
C ILE A 577 -20.26 -5.91 -13.45
N ASP A 578 -20.23 -7.24 -13.56
CA ASP A 578 -19.91 -7.94 -14.81
C ASP A 578 -20.92 -7.61 -15.93
N PRO A 579 -20.45 -7.23 -17.13
CA PRO A 579 -21.33 -6.76 -18.20
C PRO A 579 -22.21 -7.84 -18.84
N VAL A 580 -21.87 -9.12 -18.68
CA VAL A 580 -22.54 -10.26 -19.31
C VAL A 580 -23.55 -10.88 -18.37
N ASN A 581 -23.16 -11.19 -17.14
CA ASN A 581 -24.01 -11.92 -16.20
C ASN A 581 -24.61 -11.02 -15.10
N ARG A 582 -24.20 -9.75 -15.02
CA ARG A 582 -24.65 -8.77 -14.02
C ARG A 582 -24.39 -9.17 -12.56
N HIS A 583 -23.48 -10.10 -12.33
CA HIS A 583 -23.01 -10.46 -10.99
C HIS A 583 -21.86 -9.56 -10.53
N SER A 584 -21.72 -9.45 -9.21
CA SER A 584 -20.59 -8.78 -8.59
C SER A 584 -20.26 -9.47 -7.27
N LEU A 585 -19.11 -10.14 -7.24
CA LEU A 585 -18.57 -10.75 -6.01
C LEU A 585 -18.36 -9.67 -4.93
N THR A 586 -17.95 -8.47 -5.32
CA THR A 586 -17.80 -7.32 -4.42
C THR A 586 -19.13 -6.92 -3.77
N LEU A 587 -20.23 -6.92 -4.52
CA LEU A 587 -21.56 -6.61 -3.97
C LEU A 587 -22.04 -7.70 -3.01
N GLU A 588 -21.77 -8.97 -3.31
CA GLU A 588 -22.07 -10.11 -2.43
C GLU A 588 -21.27 -10.04 -1.13
N HIS A 589 -19.97 -9.70 -1.20
CA HIS A 589 -19.12 -9.51 -0.02
C HIS A 589 -19.59 -8.33 0.85
N LEU A 590 -19.95 -7.21 0.24
CA LEU A 590 -20.45 -6.04 0.97
C LEU A 590 -21.77 -6.32 1.71
N LYS A 591 -22.59 -7.24 1.21
CA LYS A 591 -23.81 -7.71 1.88
C LYS A 591 -23.49 -8.60 3.10
N GLU A 592 -22.34 -9.27 3.13
CA GLU A 592 -21.88 -10.04 4.30
C GLU A 592 -21.38 -9.11 5.42
N GLU A 593 -20.68 -8.04 5.07
CA GLU A 593 -20.03 -7.13 6.03
C GLU A 593 -20.95 -6.00 6.52
N TYR A 594 -21.82 -5.50 5.64
CA TYR A 594 -22.70 -4.36 5.90
C TYR A 594 -24.17 -4.74 5.79
N ASN A 595 -25.03 -3.92 6.42
CA ASN A 595 -26.46 -3.94 6.13
C ASN A 595 -26.71 -3.16 4.82
N LEU A 596 -26.78 -3.89 3.70
CA LEU A 596 -27.02 -3.32 2.36
C LEU A 596 -28.46 -2.83 2.22
N ILE A 597 -28.65 -1.51 2.25
CA ILE A 597 -29.95 -0.83 2.24
C ILE A 597 -30.55 -0.77 0.84
N ALA A 598 -29.72 -0.35 -0.12
CA ALA A 598 -30.11 -0.09 -1.50
C ALA A 598 -28.91 -0.22 -2.44
N VAL A 599 -29.21 -0.53 -3.70
CA VAL A 599 -28.25 -0.48 -4.82
C VAL A 599 -28.72 0.57 -5.82
N VAL A 600 -27.82 1.47 -6.23
CA VAL A 600 -28.15 2.58 -7.12
C VAL A 600 -27.25 2.57 -8.35
N GLY A 601 -27.78 2.58 -9.57
CA GLY A 601 -26.87 2.51 -10.71
C GLY A 601 -27.48 2.54 -12.09
N THR A 602 -26.64 2.33 -13.11
CA THR A 602 -27.09 2.32 -14.51
C THR A 602 -27.60 0.95 -14.96
N VAL A 603 -27.20 -0.11 -14.26
CA VAL A 603 -27.56 -1.50 -14.56
C VAL A 603 -27.96 -2.20 -13.26
N PRO A 604 -29.13 -2.87 -13.19
CA PRO A 604 -29.53 -3.63 -12.02
C PRO A 604 -28.66 -4.89 -11.86
N PRO A 605 -28.19 -5.21 -10.64
CA PRO A 605 -27.47 -6.46 -10.39
C PRO A 605 -28.40 -7.68 -10.55
N ALA A 606 -27.83 -8.80 -10.98
CA ALA A 606 -28.51 -10.10 -10.97
C ALA A 606 -28.55 -10.68 -9.55
N MET A 607 -29.30 -10.03 -8.65
CA MET A 607 -29.50 -10.49 -7.28
C MET A 607 -30.97 -10.37 -6.88
N ASP A 608 -31.52 -11.46 -6.35
CA ASP A 608 -32.87 -11.49 -5.80
C ASP A 608 -32.93 -10.71 -4.47
N ASP A 609 -34.08 -10.08 -4.20
CA ASP A 609 -34.38 -9.33 -2.97
C ASP A 609 -33.54 -8.05 -2.68
N ILE A 610 -32.96 -7.41 -3.70
CA ILE A 610 -32.29 -6.10 -3.55
C ILE A 610 -33.21 -4.93 -3.89
N PHE A 611 -33.22 -3.90 -3.04
CA PHE A 611 -33.86 -2.62 -3.32
C PHE A 611 -33.00 -1.80 -4.30
N TYR A 612 -33.36 -1.84 -5.59
CA TYR A 612 -32.62 -1.16 -6.66
C TYR A 612 -33.27 0.16 -7.10
N ILE A 613 -32.45 1.20 -7.27
CA ILE A 613 -32.86 2.49 -7.84
C ILE A 613 -32.02 2.81 -9.08
N PRO A 614 -32.66 3.05 -10.25
CA PRO A 614 -31.96 3.52 -11.44
C PRO A 614 -31.34 4.91 -11.23
N ALA A 615 -30.12 5.10 -11.74
CA ALA A 615 -29.36 6.35 -11.62
C ALA A 615 -30.12 7.59 -12.10
N TRP A 616 -30.87 7.48 -13.21
CA TRP A 616 -31.65 8.60 -13.75
C TRP A 616 -32.83 9.01 -12.85
N GLU A 617 -33.35 8.06 -12.06
CA GLU A 617 -34.48 8.29 -11.15
C GLU A 617 -34.04 9.07 -9.91
N LEU A 618 -32.81 8.85 -9.46
CA LEU A 618 -32.23 9.49 -8.29
C LEU A 618 -32.10 11.02 -8.44
N TYR A 619 -31.90 11.51 -9.67
CA TYR A 619 -31.87 12.94 -9.97
C TYR A 619 -33.27 13.59 -10.03
N GLN A 620 -34.34 12.81 -9.85
CA GLN A 620 -35.70 13.29 -9.78
C GLN A 620 -36.20 13.29 -8.33
N PRO A 621 -37.06 14.25 -7.93
CA PRO A 621 -37.60 14.33 -6.56
C PRO A 621 -38.26 13.03 -6.09
N GLN A 622 -38.93 12.32 -7.01
CA GLN A 622 -39.65 11.08 -6.73
C GLN A 622 -38.71 9.90 -6.45
N GLY A 623 -37.58 9.79 -7.16
CA GLY A 623 -36.61 8.72 -6.94
C GLY A 623 -35.79 8.90 -5.67
N PHE A 624 -35.44 10.15 -5.33
CA PHE A 624 -34.80 10.45 -4.05
C PHE A 624 -35.74 10.21 -2.85
N GLN A 625 -37.04 10.47 -3.02
CA GLN A 625 -38.04 10.13 -2.02
C GLN A 625 -38.11 8.61 -1.75
N ARG A 626 -38.06 7.76 -2.78
CA ARG A 626 -38.00 6.29 -2.62
C ARG A 626 -36.76 5.82 -1.87
N LEU A 627 -35.60 6.46 -2.12
CA LEU A 627 -34.39 6.18 -1.35
C LEU A 627 -34.56 6.58 0.12
N THR A 628 -35.18 7.74 0.37
CA THR A 628 -35.43 8.26 1.72
C THR A 628 -36.38 7.37 2.51
N GLU A 629 -37.47 6.89 1.90
CA GLU A 629 -38.39 5.93 2.52
C GLU A 629 -37.69 4.59 2.87
N ARG A 630 -36.77 4.15 2.00
CA ARG A 630 -35.95 2.97 2.28
C ARG A 630 -34.95 3.22 3.41
N LEU A 631 -34.35 4.40 3.48
CA LEU A 631 -33.49 4.80 4.58
C LEU A 631 -34.27 4.83 5.90
N ASP A 632 -35.45 5.46 5.92
CA ASP A 632 -36.33 5.53 7.10
C ASP A 632 -36.69 4.15 7.65
N THR A 633 -37.00 3.19 6.79
CA THR A 633 -37.35 1.81 7.18
C THR A 633 -36.15 0.97 7.63
N THR A 634 -34.94 1.34 7.23
CA THR A 634 -33.69 0.63 7.55
C THR A 634 -32.85 1.31 8.62
N ARG A 635 -33.25 2.49 9.10
CA ARG A 635 -32.65 3.12 10.28
C ARG A 635 -32.68 2.12 11.42
N PRO A 636 -31.58 1.98 12.19
CA PRO A 636 -31.57 1.07 13.31
C PRO A 636 -32.69 1.50 14.26
N ARG A 637 -33.75 0.69 14.38
CA ARG A 637 -34.60 0.75 15.56
C ARG A 637 -33.67 0.41 16.70
N LYS A 638 -33.30 1.41 17.51
CA LYS A 638 -32.53 1.19 18.74
C LYS A 638 -33.25 0.11 19.53
N THR A 639 -32.75 -1.11 19.42
CA THR A 639 -33.18 -2.26 20.20
C THR A 639 -32.23 -2.30 21.38
N ASN A 640 -32.72 -1.78 22.50
CA ASN A 640 -32.39 -2.14 23.87
C ASN A 640 -31.04 -2.89 24.07
N LYS A 641 -29.93 -2.16 24.18
CA LYS A 641 -29.17 -2.31 25.43
C LYS A 641 -30.13 -1.84 26.49
N GLU A 642 -30.38 -2.68 27.50
CA GLU A 642 -31.23 -2.42 28.68
C GLU A 642 -31.82 -1.03 28.65
N GLU A 643 -33.14 -0.93 28.55
CA GLU A 643 -33.83 0.29 28.94
C GLU A 643 -33.32 0.71 30.33
N ALA A 644 -32.27 1.52 30.37
CA ALA A 644 -32.31 2.71 31.17
C ALA A 644 -33.38 3.56 30.49
N VAL A 645 -34.65 3.18 30.71
CA VAL A 645 -35.73 4.16 30.72
C VAL A 645 -35.14 5.33 31.49
N LEU A 646 -35.14 6.51 30.90
CA LEU A 646 -34.74 7.71 31.61
C LEU A 646 -35.62 7.75 32.85
N SER A 647 -35.03 7.40 33.98
CA SER A 647 -35.69 7.16 35.25
C SER A 647 -35.11 8.16 36.20
N ARG A 648 -35.89 8.61 37.17
CA ARG A 648 -35.44 9.65 38.11
C ARG A 648 -34.11 9.31 38.79
N GLU A 649 -33.74 8.04 38.89
CA GLU A 649 -32.50 7.57 39.48
C GLU A 649 -31.26 7.70 38.56
N ASN A 650 -31.44 7.60 37.24
CA ASN A 650 -30.33 7.61 36.28
C ASN A 650 -30.10 8.96 35.57
N ILE A 651 -31.01 9.94 35.75
CA ILE A 651 -30.87 11.30 35.19
C ILE A 651 -29.52 11.95 35.53
N PRO A 652 -28.99 11.90 36.77
CA PRO A 652 -27.70 12.55 37.07
C PRO A 652 -26.54 12.02 36.22
N GLU A 653 -26.49 10.70 36.04
CA GLU A 653 -25.44 10.05 35.26
C GLU A 653 -25.58 10.37 33.76
N TRP A 654 -26.81 10.37 33.24
CA TRP A 654 -27.10 10.73 31.85
C TRP A 654 -26.75 12.17 31.52
N VAL A 655 -27.14 13.12 32.38
CA VAL A 655 -26.81 14.54 32.21
C VAL A 655 -25.29 14.72 32.32
N GLN A 656 -24.62 14.06 33.27
CA GLN A 656 -23.16 14.13 33.38
C GLN A 656 -22.46 13.63 32.10
N GLN A 657 -22.88 12.49 31.56
CA GLN A 657 -22.33 11.93 30.32
C GLN A 657 -22.63 12.81 29.10
N GLY A 658 -23.80 13.44 29.06
CA GLY A 658 -24.16 14.42 28.04
C GLY A 658 -23.26 15.65 28.10
N LEU A 659 -23.12 16.25 29.28
CA LEU A 659 -22.27 17.44 29.49
C LEU A 659 -20.79 17.16 29.22
N LEU A 660 -20.26 15.99 29.59
CA LEU A 660 -18.89 15.58 29.25
C LEU A 660 -18.58 15.62 27.74
N LYS A 661 -19.60 15.51 26.89
CA LYS A 661 -19.46 15.57 25.43
C LYS A 661 -19.75 16.96 24.86
N THR A 662 -20.36 17.86 25.61
CA THR A 662 -20.86 19.15 25.10
C THR A 662 -20.19 20.38 25.70
N VAL A 663 -19.80 20.36 26.98
CA VAL A 663 -19.20 21.53 27.66
C VAL A 663 -17.68 21.45 27.70
N VAL A 664 -17.01 22.60 27.67
CA VAL A 664 -15.54 22.68 27.51
C VAL A 664 -14.86 23.44 28.65
N HIS A 665 -15.55 24.38 29.29
CA HIS A 665 -14.96 25.40 30.17
C HIS A 665 -15.11 25.10 31.66
N PHE A 666 -15.88 24.08 32.05
CA PHE A 666 -15.94 23.60 33.44
C PHE A 666 -16.02 22.08 33.54
N ASN A 667 -15.72 21.55 34.74
CA ASN A 667 -15.83 20.12 35.03
C ASN A 667 -17.30 19.72 35.28
N PRO A 668 -17.93 18.90 34.40
CA PRO A 668 -19.33 18.51 34.53
C PRO A 668 -19.66 17.79 35.83
N TRP A 669 -18.70 17.07 36.41
CA TRP A 669 -18.90 16.38 37.68
C TRP A 669 -19.20 17.36 38.82
N ARG A 670 -18.49 18.48 38.88
CA ARG A 670 -18.67 19.50 39.92
C ARG A 670 -19.99 20.25 39.77
N PHE A 671 -20.46 20.44 38.54
CA PHE A 671 -21.78 21.00 38.25
C PHE A 671 -22.88 20.06 38.69
N MET A 672 -22.75 18.77 38.36
CA MET A 672 -23.71 17.75 38.76
C MET A 672 -23.79 17.58 40.27
N GLN A 673 -22.70 17.75 41.02
CA GLN A 673 -22.76 17.75 42.50
C GLN A 673 -23.70 18.82 43.06
N ILE A 674 -23.74 20.02 42.46
CA ILE A 674 -24.59 21.12 42.90
C ILE A 674 -26.03 20.87 42.47
N VAL A 675 -26.23 20.53 41.20
CA VAL A 675 -27.56 20.26 40.64
C VAL A 675 -28.22 19.08 41.36
N SER A 676 -27.50 17.97 41.56
CA SER A 676 -28.03 16.79 42.24
C SER A 676 -28.44 17.03 43.68
N SER A 677 -27.89 18.05 44.36
CA SER A 677 -28.32 18.44 45.71
C SER A 677 -29.68 19.14 45.74
N GLU A 678 -30.14 19.69 44.61
CA GLU A 678 -31.39 20.46 44.51
C GLU A 678 -32.46 19.73 43.68
N MET A 679 -32.12 18.62 42.99
CA MET A 679 -33.02 17.90 42.07
C MET A 679 -34.35 17.48 42.73
N GLU A 680 -34.36 17.07 43.99
CA GLU A 680 -35.59 16.70 44.70
C GLU A 680 -36.53 17.90 44.89
N THR A 681 -36.00 19.06 45.27
CA THR A 681 -36.77 20.30 45.42
C THR A 681 -37.40 20.75 44.10
N PHE A 682 -36.67 20.63 42.99
CA PHE A 682 -37.23 20.95 41.67
C PHE A 682 -38.32 19.97 41.22
N ARG A 683 -38.18 18.67 41.53
CA ARG A 683 -39.22 17.66 41.26
C ARG A 683 -40.52 17.94 41.99
N GLU A 684 -40.45 18.42 43.24
CA GLU A 684 -41.64 18.80 44.02
C GLU A 684 -42.35 20.05 43.48
N VAL A 685 -41.59 21.00 42.95
CA VAL A 685 -42.12 22.32 42.53
C VAL A 685 -42.63 22.34 41.09
N PHE A 686 -42.05 21.54 40.21
CA PHE A 686 -42.39 21.55 38.77
C PHE A 686 -43.03 20.25 38.25
N ASP A 687 -43.04 19.17 39.05
CA ASP A 687 -43.56 17.84 38.65
C ASP A 687 -43.06 17.35 37.28
N TRP A 688 -41.76 17.48 37.03
CA TRP A 688 -41.17 17.10 35.75
C TRP A 688 -41.29 15.60 35.45
N ASP A 689 -41.55 15.28 34.19
CA ASP A 689 -41.19 13.97 33.65
C ASP A 689 -39.67 13.88 33.43
N ALA A 690 -39.17 12.65 33.29
CA ALA A 690 -37.74 12.41 33.27
C ALA A 690 -37.04 13.10 32.09
N GLU A 691 -37.71 13.21 30.93
CA GLU A 691 -37.17 13.82 29.71
C GLU A 691 -37.02 15.33 29.86
N LEU A 692 -38.04 15.99 30.40
CA LEU A 692 -38.01 17.41 30.68
C LEU A 692 -36.96 17.75 31.74
N GLU A 693 -36.87 16.96 32.81
CA GLU A 693 -35.85 17.12 33.85
C GLU A 693 -34.43 17.03 33.30
N ALA A 694 -34.13 15.97 32.52
CA ALA A 694 -32.80 15.82 31.89
C ALA A 694 -32.51 16.96 30.90
N GLY A 695 -33.52 17.41 30.15
CA GLY A 695 -33.43 18.54 29.22
C GLY A 695 -33.09 19.86 29.93
N CYS A 696 -33.77 20.17 31.03
CA CYS A 696 -33.53 21.37 31.84
C CYS A 696 -32.10 21.40 32.39
N TRP A 697 -31.59 20.28 32.91
CA TRP A 697 -30.23 20.22 33.45
C TRP A 697 -29.14 20.30 32.37
N MET A 698 -29.35 19.65 31.23
CA MET A 698 -28.46 19.79 30.08
C MET A 698 -28.43 21.23 29.57
N HIS A 699 -29.60 21.89 29.49
CA HIS A 699 -29.71 23.27 29.04
C HIS A 699 -28.97 24.23 29.99
N LEU A 700 -29.17 24.08 31.30
CA LEU A 700 -28.47 24.87 32.31
C LEU A 700 -26.95 24.66 32.23
N GLY A 701 -26.48 23.43 32.06
CA GLY A 701 -25.05 23.12 31.94
C GLY A 701 -24.40 23.76 30.72
N VAL A 702 -25.03 23.66 29.55
CA VAL A 702 -24.54 24.30 28.31
C VAL A 702 -24.58 25.83 28.42
N TYR A 703 -25.62 26.39 29.04
CA TYR A 703 -25.73 27.83 29.25
C TYR A 703 -24.64 28.36 30.19
N THR A 704 -24.36 27.63 31.27
CA THR A 704 -23.26 27.90 32.21
C THR A 704 -21.91 27.91 31.48
N ASP A 705 -21.69 26.95 30.57
CA ASP A 705 -20.46 26.88 29.77
C ASP A 705 -20.27 28.10 28.87
N ARG A 706 -21.37 28.58 28.25
CA ARG A 706 -21.36 29.80 27.41
C ARG A 706 -21.05 31.05 28.22
N LEU A 707 -21.60 31.19 29.43
CA LEU A 707 -21.29 32.32 30.31
C LEU A 707 -19.82 32.31 30.76
N LEU A 708 -19.26 31.12 31.04
CA LEU A 708 -17.83 30.96 31.34
C LEU A 708 -16.94 31.30 30.14
N GLN A 709 -17.32 30.85 28.94
CA GLN A 709 -16.63 31.19 27.69
C GLN A 709 -16.61 32.71 27.48
N ASN A 710 -17.76 33.37 27.65
CA ASN A 710 -17.88 34.82 27.50
C ASN A 710 -17.03 35.55 28.55
N ARG A 711 -17.05 35.13 29.82
CA ARG A 711 -16.19 35.71 30.87
C ARG A 711 -14.69 35.55 30.57
N LEU A 712 -14.27 34.41 30.03
CA LEU A 712 -12.87 34.19 29.63
C LEU A 712 -12.46 35.06 28.43
N ALA A 713 -13.41 35.39 27.55
CA ALA A 713 -13.19 36.23 26.38
C ALA A 713 -13.25 37.73 26.67
N SER A 714 -14.12 38.17 27.60
CA SER A 714 -14.33 39.56 27.99
C SER A 714 -14.17 39.72 29.50
N GLY A 715 -13.11 40.39 29.94
CA GLY A 715 -12.80 40.62 31.35
C GLY A 715 -13.80 41.46 32.16
N GLU A 716 -14.96 41.82 31.61
CA GLU A 716 -16.09 42.42 32.31
C GLU A 716 -17.42 41.86 31.77
N THR A 717 -18.36 41.66 32.68
CA THR A 717 -19.71 41.14 32.46
C THR A 717 -20.65 42.27 32.06
N GLU A 718 -21.14 42.28 30.82
CA GLU A 718 -22.44 42.89 30.48
C GLU A 718 -22.84 42.49 29.05
N GLU A 719 -23.80 41.57 28.92
CA GLU A 719 -24.71 41.59 27.78
C GLU A 719 -26.14 41.50 28.31
N ALA A 720 -26.81 42.66 28.28
CA ALA A 720 -28.24 42.78 28.46
C ALA A 720 -28.95 42.11 27.28
N VAL A 721 -29.67 41.02 27.53
CA VAL A 721 -30.62 40.47 26.56
C VAL A 721 -31.98 41.12 26.81
N SER A 722 -32.50 41.70 25.72
CA SER A 722 -33.77 42.42 25.59
C SER A 722 -34.99 41.61 26.03
N GLU A 723 -35.91 42.24 26.77
CA GLU A 723 -37.21 41.69 27.15
C GLU A 723 -38.09 41.33 25.93
N PRO A 724 -38.56 40.08 25.81
CA PRO A 724 -39.69 39.75 24.96
C PRO A 724 -40.99 39.94 25.73
N ASN A 725 -41.81 40.88 25.25
CA ASN A 725 -43.20 41.09 25.62
C ASN A 725 -44.05 39.83 25.36
N SER A 726 -44.57 39.19 26.41
CA SER A 726 -45.92 38.61 26.51
C SER A 726 -46.09 37.84 27.82
N ASP A 727 -47.08 38.24 28.64
CA ASP A 727 -47.80 37.35 29.56
C ASP A 727 -49.05 36.82 28.82
N PRO A 728 -49.60 35.62 29.09
CA PRO A 728 -49.71 35.01 30.44
C PRO A 728 -49.56 33.47 30.53
N ALA A 729 -49.05 32.98 31.67
CA ALA A 729 -49.53 31.79 32.38
C ALA A 729 -48.87 31.77 33.78
N HIS A 730 -49.66 31.49 34.81
CA HIS A 730 -49.30 31.55 36.23
C HIS A 730 -47.97 30.85 36.60
N LEU A 731 -46.86 31.60 36.70
CA LEU A 731 -45.68 31.15 37.43
C LEU A 731 -45.83 31.51 38.91
N SER A 732 -45.72 30.53 39.78
CA SER A 732 -45.76 30.79 41.23
C SER A 732 -44.46 31.45 41.69
N THR A 733 -44.53 32.32 42.72
CA THR A 733 -43.34 32.93 43.33
C THR A 733 -42.34 31.87 43.82
N ALA A 734 -42.83 30.68 44.18
CA ALA A 734 -42.00 29.54 44.57
C ALA A 734 -41.17 28.96 43.40
N GLN A 735 -41.71 28.89 42.18
CA GLN A 735 -40.99 28.38 41.00
C GLN A 735 -39.80 29.25 40.63
N ILE A 736 -39.94 30.58 40.71
CA ILE A 736 -38.85 31.51 40.44
C ILE A 736 -37.80 31.45 41.57
N PHE A 737 -38.25 31.41 42.83
CA PHE A 737 -37.37 31.39 44.00
C PHE A 737 -36.42 30.19 44.01
N VAL A 738 -36.88 29.00 43.61
CA VAL A 738 -36.04 27.79 43.60
C VAL A 738 -34.95 27.86 42.51
N TRP A 739 -35.25 28.46 41.34
CA TRP A 739 -34.23 28.78 40.33
C TRP A 739 -33.24 29.84 40.80
N GLU A 740 -33.67 30.89 41.50
CA GLU A 740 -32.78 31.93 42.04
C GLU A 740 -31.75 31.36 43.03
N GLN A 741 -32.16 30.43 43.90
CA GLN A 741 -31.25 29.79 44.87
C GLN A 741 -30.20 28.92 44.19
N LEU A 742 -30.61 28.10 43.21
CA LEU A 742 -29.69 27.24 42.47
C LEU A 742 -28.69 28.06 41.64
N LEU A 743 -29.17 29.07 40.92
CA LEU A 743 -28.31 29.94 40.11
C LEU A 743 -27.28 30.65 40.98
N LYS A 744 -27.67 31.19 42.14
CA LYS A 744 -26.73 31.84 43.08
C LYS A 744 -25.60 30.91 43.54
N ARG A 745 -25.90 29.64 43.82
CA ARG A 745 -24.87 28.64 44.18
C ARG A 745 -23.93 28.33 43.01
N LEU A 746 -24.45 28.28 41.79
CA LEU A 746 -23.64 28.10 40.59
C LEU A 746 -22.76 29.33 40.32
N GLU A 747 -23.27 30.55 40.54
CA GLU A 747 -22.50 31.80 40.47
C GLU A 747 -21.32 31.80 41.44
N GLU A 748 -21.56 31.44 42.71
CA GLU A 748 -20.52 31.35 43.74
C GLU A 748 -19.47 30.28 43.41
N THR A 749 -19.90 29.13 42.88
CA THR A 749 -18.98 28.00 42.60
C THR A 749 -18.14 28.23 41.34
N PHE A 750 -18.79 28.64 40.25
CA PHE A 750 -18.13 28.80 38.95
C PHE A 750 -17.64 30.22 38.72
N CYS A 751 -17.84 31.12 39.69
CA CYS A 751 -17.51 32.53 39.57
C CYS A 751 -18.09 33.10 38.27
N ILE A 752 -19.40 33.06 38.11
CA ILE A 752 -20.13 33.67 36.97
C ILE A 752 -21.29 34.51 37.50
N GLN A 753 -21.92 35.29 36.62
CA GLN A 753 -23.16 36.00 36.92
C GLN A 753 -24.17 35.63 35.84
N TYR A 754 -25.31 35.08 36.25
CA TYR A 754 -26.45 34.88 35.35
C TYR A 754 -27.21 36.21 35.22
N PRO A 755 -27.74 36.53 34.03
CA PRO A 755 -28.63 37.66 33.87
C PRO A 755 -29.82 37.61 34.85
N PRO A 756 -30.29 38.75 35.40
CA PRO A 756 -31.39 38.78 36.37
C PRO A 756 -32.70 38.14 35.87
N ALA A 757 -32.88 38.09 34.54
CA ALA A 757 -34.03 37.46 33.90
C ALA A 757 -33.93 35.93 33.81
N THR A 758 -32.74 35.35 33.95
CA THR A 758 -32.49 33.91 33.72
C THR A 758 -33.34 33.02 34.63
N ALA A 759 -33.51 33.36 35.91
CA ALA A 759 -34.36 32.58 36.80
C ALA A 759 -35.82 32.52 36.32
N ARG A 760 -36.33 33.64 35.79
CA ARG A 760 -37.70 33.69 35.23
C ARG A 760 -37.80 32.92 33.92
N GLU A 761 -36.80 33.02 33.05
CA GLU A 761 -36.77 32.29 31.77
C GLU A 761 -36.65 30.78 31.99
N MET A 762 -35.77 30.34 32.90
CA MET A 762 -35.66 28.93 33.28
C MET A 762 -36.97 28.43 33.91
N ALA A 763 -37.61 29.22 34.78
CA ALA A 763 -38.92 28.87 35.33
C ALA A 763 -40.00 28.75 34.25
N ARG A 764 -40.01 29.64 33.24
CA ARG A 764 -40.91 29.57 32.07
C ARG A 764 -40.66 28.31 31.25
N PHE A 765 -39.41 28.07 30.86
CA PHE A 765 -38.98 26.89 30.09
C PHE A 765 -39.35 25.58 30.81
N SER A 766 -39.23 25.59 32.14
CA SER A 766 -39.56 24.45 33.00
C SER A 766 -41.06 24.16 33.11
N ALA A 767 -41.94 25.06 32.66
CA ALA A 767 -43.40 24.97 32.85
C ALA A 767 -44.21 24.82 31.55
N THR A 768 -43.64 25.11 30.37
CA THR A 768 -44.38 25.19 29.10
C THR A 768 -44.58 23.87 28.35
N VAL A 769 -43.95 22.77 28.77
CA VAL A 769 -44.03 21.48 28.05
C VAL A 769 -45.01 20.53 28.76
N VAL A 770 -46.31 20.83 28.70
CA VAL A 770 -47.38 19.91 29.14
C VAL A 770 -48.06 19.28 27.92
N LYS A 771 -48.06 17.93 27.90
CA LYS A 771 -48.54 17.00 26.87
C LYS A 771 -49.78 17.45 26.08
N ALA A 772 -49.72 17.39 24.74
CA ALA A 772 -50.92 17.30 23.91
C ALA A 772 -51.52 15.88 24.03
N PRO A 773 -52.85 15.72 24.19
CA PRO A 773 -53.47 14.42 24.39
C PRO A 773 -53.56 13.62 23.08
N VAL A 774 -53.35 12.30 23.27
CA VAL A 774 -53.39 11.11 22.38
C VAL A 774 -54.00 11.27 21.00
#